data_AF-A0A8H7D6L2-F1
#
_entry.id   AF-A0A8H7D6L2-F1
#
_cell.length_a   1.000
_cell.length_b   1.000
_cell.length_c   1.000
_cell.angle_alpha   90.00
_cell.angle_beta   90.00
_cell.angle_gamma   90.00
#
_symmetry.space_group_name_H-M   'P 1'
#
loop_
_entity.id
_entity.type
_entity.pdbx_description
1 polymer ?
#
loop_
_entity_poly.entity_id
_entity_poly.type
_entity_poly.pdbx_seq_one_letter_code
_entity_poly.pdbx_strand_id
1 'polypeptide(L)'
;MTSLSAFQLVSQNLQSIGALSINDFLASGYEPVIRSGNAVHDPPASSSFLHNPNSARTTPIASGSSSKTKHMASTQSAPAISILRPSKAADRASSDSTESIPPPHPYPSLAQLQAICLRQFGEFVKMTDILKYEVLEEAAGTKRCILTITRPDGSSRSYKTEPEFIRKNDARARAATIAIEHGAIDFIVHGDSDELKAKKGVLVAPLENNQPIASSSKLSSESRLETPTACVREIDTCCREWRGDRVKPYWLSFRDSHILTNHGAVLKIQLAPHCWRVYSCQPAFDSVSEAREHCANLAIDEGVLEFIKHGNGQTAPKSDLTSSSETRFEDSKHDLQSFYESLPRPFAEDFGEKTVAEINASGYLSNLLVNAKGARFTAEFYSLSIVDDDPFSELRPTKLLGCLLRLERPNECRTYLAEPRFSTAKEAKAAVSLLAFSFGAGKWIREVTSAVETRVTPEMRRFAQATLFQALIAEAHSASGVKPRFDSYTEGDAFGCKLEVTLKPPSEPGERVRRYEVPAEYRTKADAKIGVAYLAFQQGVIDLLRNGGLPLPPGQTPAFSTDGGPSLAPNPLAAAEKKASKKRKKKKNEGAELEGPPAKKQKSGSTSLPPEAGRQRVGSCVASAEADPKQSPCSSSGGACFVQFSPRTQQCW
;
A
#
# COMPACT_ATOMS: atom_id res chain seq x y z
N MET A 1 -24.39 -41.52 -30.54
CA MET A 1 -24.61 -40.59 -29.41
C MET A 1 -23.62 -39.45 -29.56
N THR A 2 -24.06 -38.31 -30.08
CA THR A 2 -23.20 -37.14 -30.34
C THR A 2 -22.96 -36.39 -29.03
N SER A 3 -21.70 -36.23 -28.64
CA SER A 3 -21.32 -35.47 -27.45
C SER A 3 -21.65 -33.99 -27.65
N LEU A 4 -22.43 -33.42 -26.74
CA LEU A 4 -22.68 -31.98 -26.70
C LEU A 4 -21.35 -31.25 -26.42
N SER A 5 -21.15 -30.10 -27.07
CA SER A 5 -19.98 -29.27 -26.81
C SER A 5 -20.07 -28.67 -25.40
N ALA A 6 -18.93 -28.36 -24.79
CA ALA A 6 -18.88 -27.70 -23.47
C ALA A 6 -19.73 -26.42 -23.42
N PHE A 7 -19.85 -25.73 -24.56
CA PHE A 7 -20.67 -24.53 -24.70
C PHE A 7 -22.18 -24.83 -24.61
N GLN A 8 -22.65 -25.93 -25.21
CA GLN A 8 -24.04 -26.36 -25.11
C GLN A 8 -24.39 -26.80 -23.69
N LEU A 9 -23.44 -27.43 -22.99
CA LEU A 9 -23.63 -27.84 -21.59
C LEU A 9 -23.79 -26.61 -20.66
N VAL A 10 -22.97 -25.57 -20.87
CA VAL A 10 -23.07 -24.32 -20.10
C VAL A 10 -24.37 -23.58 -20.41
N SER A 11 -24.76 -23.49 -21.69
CA SER A 11 -26.03 -22.88 -22.08
C SER A 11 -27.24 -23.60 -21.48
N GLN A 12 -27.21 -24.93 -21.40
CA GLN A 12 -28.29 -25.72 -20.81
C GLN A 12 -28.37 -25.54 -19.28
N ASN A 13 -27.22 -25.44 -18.61
CA ASN A 13 -27.17 -25.16 -17.17
C ASN A 13 -27.68 -23.74 -16.84
N LEU A 14 -27.37 -22.74 -17.67
CA LEU A 14 -27.87 -21.37 -17.49
C LEU A 14 -29.39 -21.28 -17.67
N GLN A 15 -29.95 -22.00 -18.65
CA GLN A 15 -31.40 -22.09 -18.83
C GLN A 15 -32.09 -22.76 -17.62
N SER A 16 -31.46 -23.76 -17.00
CA SER A 16 -32.03 -24.48 -15.85
C SER A 16 -32.21 -23.60 -14.59
N ILE A 17 -31.47 -22.49 -14.50
CA ILE A 17 -31.56 -21.52 -13.40
C ILE A 17 -32.34 -20.25 -13.77
N GLY A 18 -33.04 -20.26 -14.91
CA GLY A 18 -33.85 -19.13 -15.38
C GLY A 18 -33.06 -17.96 -15.96
N ALA A 19 -31.76 -18.15 -16.27
CA ALA A 19 -30.99 -17.15 -17.00
C ALA A 19 -31.29 -17.24 -18.50
N LEU A 20 -31.24 -16.09 -19.18
CA LEU A 20 -31.36 -16.01 -20.64
C LEU A 20 -30.27 -16.87 -21.29
N SER A 21 -30.60 -17.58 -22.37
CA SER A 21 -29.58 -18.31 -23.10
C SER A 21 -28.56 -17.31 -23.68
N ILE A 22 -27.32 -17.76 -23.90
CA ILE A 22 -26.29 -16.89 -24.45
C ILE A 22 -26.71 -16.31 -25.82
N ASN A 23 -27.49 -17.07 -26.60
CA ASN A 23 -28.03 -16.60 -27.86
C ASN A 23 -29.12 -15.53 -27.66
N ASP A 24 -29.95 -15.65 -26.62
CA ASP A 24 -30.96 -14.62 -26.29
C ASP A 24 -30.31 -13.35 -25.76
N PHE A 25 -29.23 -13.47 -24.99
CA PHE A 25 -28.44 -12.34 -24.52
C PHE A 25 -27.80 -11.58 -25.69
N LEU A 26 -27.20 -12.30 -26.64
CA LEU A 26 -26.61 -11.69 -27.84
C LEU A 26 -27.66 -11.12 -28.79
N ALA A 27 -28.85 -11.71 -28.85
CA ALA A 27 -29.97 -11.19 -29.64
C ALA A 27 -30.66 -9.97 -29.00
N SER A 28 -30.49 -9.75 -27.69
CA SER A 28 -31.18 -8.69 -26.94
C SER A 28 -30.70 -7.26 -27.20
N GLY A 29 -29.73 -7.04 -28.10
CA GLY A 29 -29.45 -5.73 -28.72
C GLY A 29 -29.38 -4.57 -27.71
N TYR A 30 -28.44 -4.63 -26.77
CA TYR A 30 -28.27 -3.57 -25.76
C TYR A 30 -27.55 -2.37 -26.39
N GLU A 31 -28.29 -1.38 -26.88
CA GLU A 31 -27.73 -0.05 -27.18
C GLU A 31 -27.52 0.74 -25.87
N PRO A 32 -26.34 1.32 -25.64
CA PRO A 32 -26.10 2.15 -24.48
C PRO A 32 -26.85 3.49 -24.61
N VAL A 33 -27.84 3.68 -23.73
CA VAL A 33 -28.54 4.96 -23.57
C VAL A 33 -27.57 6.00 -23.00
N ILE A 34 -27.01 6.84 -23.87
CA ILE A 34 -26.36 8.09 -23.50
C ILE A 34 -27.48 9.08 -23.15
N ARG A 35 -27.67 9.35 -21.84
CA ARG A 35 -28.57 10.42 -21.37
C ARG A 35 -27.98 11.78 -21.76
N SER A 36 -28.61 12.42 -22.74
CA SER A 36 -28.50 13.85 -23.03
C SER A 36 -29.27 14.66 -21.98
N GLY A 37 -28.54 15.32 -21.08
CA GLY A 37 -29.08 16.34 -20.17
C GLY A 37 -28.89 17.73 -20.77
N ASN A 38 -30.00 18.42 -21.02
CA ASN A 38 -30.06 19.77 -21.58
C ASN A 38 -29.54 20.86 -20.63
N ALA A 39 -29.15 21.96 -21.28
CA ALA A 39 -28.64 23.21 -20.77
C ALA A 39 -29.52 23.93 -19.73
N VAL A 40 -28.86 24.76 -18.89
CA VAL A 40 -29.10 26.21 -18.66
C VAL A 40 -28.55 26.60 -17.28
N HIS A 41 -27.41 27.29 -17.24
CA HIS A 41 -27.18 28.59 -16.57
C HIS A 41 -25.68 28.93 -16.56
N ASP A 42 -25.29 29.92 -17.36
CA ASP A 42 -24.01 30.62 -17.25
C ASP A 42 -23.93 31.41 -15.93
N PRO A 43 -22.77 31.42 -15.24
CA PRO A 43 -22.36 32.54 -14.41
C PRO A 43 -21.22 33.34 -15.07
N PRO A 44 -21.11 34.63 -14.77
CA PRO A 44 -20.35 35.58 -15.57
C PRO A 44 -18.84 35.51 -15.32
N ALA A 45 -18.10 35.87 -16.37
CA ALA A 45 -16.68 36.13 -16.36
C ALA A 45 -16.31 37.27 -15.40
N SER A 46 -15.33 37.04 -14.52
CA SER A 46 -14.39 38.09 -14.11
C SER A 46 -13.19 37.58 -13.30
N SER A 47 -12.06 38.22 -13.60
CA SER A 47 -10.83 38.37 -12.82
C SER A 47 -9.72 37.32 -13.01
N SER A 48 -8.91 37.63 -14.02
CA SER A 48 -7.48 37.42 -14.07
C SER A 48 -6.78 37.68 -12.73
N PHE A 49 -6.23 36.64 -12.10
CA PHE A 49 -5.19 36.76 -11.08
C PHE A 49 -3.81 36.50 -11.67
N LEU A 50 -2.94 37.49 -11.49
CA LEU A 50 -1.53 37.50 -11.86
C LEU A 50 -0.79 36.34 -11.17
N HIS A 51 -0.19 35.45 -11.97
CA HIS A 51 0.84 34.55 -11.47
C HIS A 51 2.11 35.35 -11.22
N ASN A 52 2.46 35.47 -9.94
CA ASN A 52 3.72 36.02 -9.45
C ASN A 52 4.83 34.96 -9.60
N PRO A 53 5.93 35.23 -10.32
CA PRO A 53 7.06 34.32 -10.42
C PRO A 53 8.09 34.66 -9.35
N ASN A 54 8.17 33.88 -8.28
CA ASN A 54 9.34 33.89 -7.38
C ASN A 54 9.45 32.56 -6.62
N SER A 55 10.26 31.64 -7.14
CA SER A 55 11.01 30.72 -6.30
C SER A 55 12.34 30.44 -6.98
N ALA A 56 13.35 31.18 -6.52
CA ALA A 56 14.73 31.04 -6.93
C ALA A 56 15.50 30.22 -5.88
N ARG A 57 16.47 29.45 -6.40
CA ARG A 57 17.66 28.90 -5.75
C ARG A 57 17.46 27.75 -4.76
N THR A 58 17.70 26.56 -5.27
CA THR A 58 18.45 25.53 -4.54
C THR A 58 19.80 25.35 -5.24
N THR A 59 20.88 25.48 -4.48
CA THR A 59 22.28 25.34 -4.91
C THR A 59 22.64 23.88 -5.21
N PRO A 60 23.60 23.61 -6.11
CA PRO A 60 24.02 22.25 -6.43
C PRO A 60 25.09 21.77 -5.43
N ILE A 61 24.83 20.66 -4.75
CA ILE A 61 25.89 19.88 -4.08
C ILE A 61 26.52 18.99 -5.15
N ALA A 62 27.76 19.31 -5.49
CA ALA A 62 28.63 18.47 -6.28
C ALA A 62 29.03 17.23 -5.46
N SER A 63 28.65 16.04 -5.93
CA SER A 63 29.26 14.78 -5.49
C SER A 63 29.80 14.05 -6.71
N GLY A 64 31.13 14.09 -6.82
CA GLY A 64 31.89 13.46 -7.88
C GLY A 64 31.75 11.94 -7.88
N SER A 65 31.61 11.41 -9.09
CA SER A 65 31.73 10.01 -9.44
C SER A 65 33.16 9.51 -9.25
N SER A 66 33.32 8.39 -8.53
CA SER A 66 34.50 7.52 -8.63
C SER A 66 34.04 6.07 -8.59
N SER A 67 33.92 5.50 -9.78
CA SER A 67 33.69 4.10 -10.07
C SER A 67 34.96 3.28 -9.82
N LYS A 68 34.89 2.31 -8.90
CA LYS A 68 35.77 1.14 -8.87
C LYS A 68 34.93 -0.13 -8.78
N THR A 69 34.62 -0.69 -9.93
CA THR A 69 34.18 -2.07 -10.12
C THR A 69 35.36 -3.00 -9.84
N LYS A 70 35.28 -3.79 -8.76
CA LYS A 70 36.13 -4.97 -8.55
C LYS A 70 35.30 -6.21 -8.84
N HIS A 71 35.66 -6.91 -9.92
CA HIS A 71 35.24 -8.28 -10.16
C HIS A 71 35.84 -9.20 -9.10
N MET A 72 35.01 -9.94 -8.37
CA MET A 72 35.43 -11.18 -7.73
C MET A 72 34.50 -12.29 -8.23
N ALA A 73 35.06 -13.15 -9.08
CA ALA A 73 34.56 -14.50 -9.31
C ALA A 73 34.98 -15.35 -8.11
N SER A 74 34.03 -16.05 -7.49
CA SER A 74 34.32 -17.11 -6.53
C SER A 74 33.44 -18.30 -6.85
N THR A 75 34.10 -19.31 -7.39
CA THR A 75 33.63 -20.66 -7.68
C THR A 75 33.62 -21.43 -6.36
N GLN A 76 32.46 -21.93 -5.90
CA GLN A 76 32.42 -22.95 -4.84
C GLN A 76 31.40 -24.05 -5.18
N SER A 77 31.95 -25.10 -5.78
CA SER A 77 31.74 -26.53 -5.55
C SER A 77 30.72 -26.91 -4.46
N ALA A 78 29.65 -27.60 -4.87
CA ALA A 78 28.72 -28.33 -4.00
C ALA A 78 29.24 -29.75 -3.68
N PRO A 79 29.21 -30.21 -2.42
CA PRO A 79 29.36 -31.63 -2.11
C PRO A 79 27.99 -32.33 -2.15
N ALA A 80 27.90 -33.37 -2.99
CA ALA A 80 26.80 -34.31 -3.03
C ALA A 80 26.83 -35.19 -1.76
N ILE A 81 25.78 -35.11 -0.95
CA ILE A 81 25.54 -36.04 0.16
C ILE A 81 24.42 -37.00 -0.25
N SER A 82 24.83 -38.21 -0.59
CA SER A 82 24.01 -39.40 -0.79
C SER A 82 23.67 -39.98 0.59
N ILE A 83 22.39 -39.93 0.99
CA ILE A 83 21.89 -40.69 2.15
C ILE A 83 21.03 -41.85 1.65
N LEU A 84 21.51 -43.04 1.99
CA LEU A 84 20.96 -44.36 1.74
C LEU A 84 19.59 -44.54 2.38
N ARG A 85 18.62 -44.97 1.57
CA ARG A 85 17.37 -45.61 2.02
C ARG A 85 17.64 -47.10 2.21
N PRO A 86 17.34 -47.70 3.38
CA PRO A 86 17.23 -49.14 3.48
C PRO A 86 15.82 -49.58 3.07
N SER A 87 15.77 -50.44 2.05
CA SER A 87 14.62 -51.23 1.66
C SER A 87 14.43 -52.40 2.63
N LYS A 88 13.19 -52.63 3.08
CA LYS A 88 12.80 -53.90 3.70
C LYS A 88 11.48 -54.34 3.09
N ALA A 89 11.54 -55.47 2.39
CA ALA A 89 10.42 -56.17 1.78
C ALA A 89 10.08 -57.44 2.59
N ALA A 90 8.89 -57.99 2.29
CA ALA A 90 8.24 -59.21 2.83
C ALA A 90 7.45 -58.94 4.14
N ASP A 91 6.15 -59.30 4.29
CA ASP A 91 5.40 -60.39 3.69
C ASP A 91 3.88 -60.11 3.53
N ARG A 92 3.28 -60.84 2.58
CA ARG A 92 1.85 -61.00 2.35
C ARG A 92 1.21 -61.84 3.46
N ALA A 93 0.06 -61.41 3.97
CA ALA A 93 -1.00 -62.32 4.42
C ALA A 93 -2.37 -61.69 4.20
N SER A 94 -3.27 -62.52 3.67
CA SER A 94 -4.66 -62.24 3.30
C SER A 94 -5.56 -62.40 4.53
N SER A 95 -6.42 -61.42 4.80
CA SER A 95 -7.70 -61.59 5.54
C SER A 95 -8.54 -60.34 5.29
N ASP A 96 -9.59 -60.46 4.49
CA ASP A 96 -10.97 -60.66 4.95
C ASP A 96 -11.65 -59.33 5.30
N SER A 97 -12.39 -58.81 4.32
CA SER A 97 -13.07 -57.53 4.33
C SER A 97 -14.34 -57.63 5.17
N THR A 98 -14.24 -57.29 6.45
CA THR A 98 -15.38 -56.81 7.25
C THR A 98 -15.29 -55.29 7.33
N GLU A 99 -16.23 -54.62 6.67
CA GLU A 99 -16.40 -53.17 6.66
C GLU A 99 -16.72 -52.69 8.09
N SER A 100 -15.68 -52.42 8.88
CA SER A 100 -15.81 -51.87 10.23
C SER A 100 -16.25 -50.42 10.12
N ILE A 101 -17.49 -50.14 10.52
CA ILE A 101 -18.01 -48.79 10.70
C ILE A 101 -17.02 -48.04 11.62
N PRO A 102 -16.37 -46.94 11.15
CA PRO A 102 -15.41 -46.22 11.96
C PRO A 102 -16.11 -45.71 13.23
N PRO A 103 -15.43 -45.78 14.40
CA PRO A 103 -16.02 -45.33 15.66
C PRO A 103 -16.47 -43.86 15.54
N PRO A 104 -17.63 -43.49 16.10
CA PRO A 104 -18.16 -42.13 15.98
C PRO A 104 -17.12 -41.13 16.49
N HIS A 105 -16.75 -40.17 15.65
CA HIS A 105 -15.80 -39.13 16.03
C HIS A 105 -16.34 -38.38 17.24
N PRO A 106 -15.57 -38.23 18.33
CA PRO A 106 -16.06 -37.67 19.59
C PRO A 106 -16.51 -36.20 19.50
N TYR A 107 -16.25 -35.52 18.38
CA TYR A 107 -16.61 -34.11 18.15
C TYR A 107 -17.09 -33.88 16.71
N PRO A 108 -18.36 -34.16 16.38
CA PRO A 108 -18.86 -34.08 15.01
C PRO A 108 -18.79 -32.66 14.43
N SER A 109 -19.07 -31.63 15.23
CA SER A 109 -19.02 -30.22 14.81
C SER A 109 -17.62 -29.77 14.38
N LEU A 110 -16.58 -30.25 15.08
CA LEU A 110 -15.19 -29.92 14.75
C LEU A 110 -14.78 -30.55 13.41
N ALA A 111 -15.09 -31.84 13.24
CA ALA A 111 -14.81 -32.56 12.00
C ALA A 111 -15.57 -31.96 10.81
N GLN A 112 -16.81 -31.54 11.02
CA GLN A 112 -17.63 -30.88 9.99
C GLN A 112 -17.01 -29.56 9.52
N LEU A 113 -16.59 -28.69 10.45
CA LEU A 113 -15.92 -27.42 10.13
C LEU A 113 -14.62 -27.65 9.35
N GLN A 114 -13.80 -28.59 9.79
CA GLN A 114 -12.55 -28.94 9.12
C GLN A 114 -12.79 -29.49 7.70
N ALA A 115 -13.76 -30.38 7.53
CA ALA A 115 -14.12 -30.95 6.23
C ALA A 115 -14.59 -29.85 5.25
N ILE A 116 -15.38 -28.88 5.73
CA ILE A 116 -15.86 -27.76 4.91
C ILE A 116 -14.71 -26.82 4.52
N CYS A 117 -13.80 -26.49 5.45
CA CYS A 117 -12.61 -25.69 5.14
C CYS A 117 -11.72 -26.37 4.09
N LEU A 118 -11.46 -27.68 4.20
CA LEU A 118 -10.68 -28.42 3.20
C LEU A 118 -11.37 -28.44 1.85
N ARG A 119 -12.69 -28.63 1.83
CA ARG A 119 -13.47 -28.63 0.59
C ARG A 119 -13.43 -27.28 -0.11
N GLN A 120 -13.45 -26.18 0.64
CA GLN A 120 -13.56 -24.84 0.07
C GLN A 120 -12.21 -24.22 -0.30
N PHE A 121 -11.16 -24.44 0.49
CA PHE A 121 -9.86 -23.79 0.30
C PHE A 121 -8.78 -24.73 -0.26
N GLY A 122 -9.06 -26.03 -0.37
CA GLY A 122 -8.14 -27.04 -0.87
C GLY A 122 -7.07 -27.48 0.14
N GLU A 123 -6.31 -28.52 -0.19
CA GLU A 123 -5.29 -29.11 0.69
C GLU A 123 -4.03 -28.22 0.86
N PHE A 124 -3.84 -27.24 -0.02
CA PHE A 124 -2.63 -26.40 -0.02
C PHE A 124 -2.61 -25.36 1.11
N VAL A 125 -3.76 -25.03 1.70
CA VAL A 125 -3.85 -24.06 2.79
C VAL A 125 -3.75 -24.79 4.13
N LYS A 126 -2.83 -24.37 4.99
CA LYS A 126 -2.69 -24.97 6.32
C LYS A 126 -3.94 -24.69 7.14
N MET A 127 -4.59 -25.75 7.64
CA MET A 127 -5.80 -25.65 8.46
C MET A 127 -5.60 -24.75 9.70
N THR A 128 -4.38 -24.68 10.24
CA THR A 128 -4.03 -23.81 11.38
C THR A 128 -4.15 -22.33 11.07
N ASP A 129 -4.04 -21.95 9.80
CA ASP A 129 -4.11 -20.56 9.36
C ASP A 129 -5.57 -20.14 9.13
N ILE A 130 -6.44 -21.11 8.78
CA ILE A 130 -7.87 -20.91 8.59
C ILE A 130 -8.62 -20.99 9.93
N LEU A 131 -8.39 -22.03 10.73
CA LEU A 131 -9.07 -22.28 12.00
C LEU A 131 -8.10 -22.11 13.17
N LYS A 132 -8.13 -20.93 13.80
CA LYS A 132 -7.29 -20.62 14.95
C LYS A 132 -8.08 -20.78 16.25
N TYR A 133 -7.65 -21.74 17.08
CA TYR A 133 -8.25 -21.98 18.40
C TYR A 133 -7.35 -21.44 19.51
N GLU A 134 -7.79 -20.38 20.17
CA GLU A 134 -7.16 -19.81 21.36
C GLU A 134 -7.93 -20.27 22.60
N VAL A 135 -7.29 -21.01 23.49
CA VAL A 135 -7.91 -21.47 24.74
C VAL A 135 -7.32 -20.67 25.89
N LEU A 136 -8.18 -19.93 26.57
CA LEU A 136 -7.83 -19.09 27.71
C LEU A 136 -8.27 -19.83 28.97
N GLU A 137 -7.35 -19.94 29.93
CA GLU A 137 -7.60 -20.52 31.25
C GLU A 137 -7.92 -19.39 32.23
N GLU A 138 -9.06 -19.49 32.90
CA GLU A 138 -9.52 -18.49 33.87
C GLU A 138 -9.23 -19.00 35.30
N ALA A 139 -9.21 -18.10 36.29
CA ALA A 139 -8.67 -18.37 37.63
C ALA A 139 -9.32 -19.56 38.38
N ALA A 140 -10.54 -19.97 37.98
CA ALA A 140 -11.25 -21.12 38.54
C ALA A 140 -10.84 -22.48 37.95
N GLY A 141 -9.82 -22.52 37.06
CA GLY A 141 -9.45 -23.74 36.33
C GLY A 141 -10.43 -24.10 35.21
N THR A 142 -11.43 -23.23 34.96
CA THR A 142 -12.29 -23.32 33.79
C THR A 142 -11.62 -22.69 32.59
N LYS A 143 -11.95 -23.22 31.42
CA LYS A 143 -11.34 -22.86 30.13
C LYS A 143 -12.42 -22.34 29.22
N ARG A 144 -12.12 -21.22 28.55
CA ARG A 144 -12.90 -20.68 27.44
C ARG A 144 -12.10 -20.79 26.16
N CYS A 145 -12.77 -21.02 25.04
CA CYS A 145 -12.13 -21.08 23.73
C CYS A 145 -12.66 -19.98 22.82
N ILE A 146 -11.75 -19.32 22.11
CA ILE A 146 -12.04 -18.43 20.99
C ILE A 146 -11.61 -19.16 19.72
N LEU A 147 -12.55 -19.41 18.82
CA LEU A 147 -12.32 -19.92 17.48
C LEU A 147 -12.38 -18.75 16.49
N THR A 148 -11.26 -18.42 15.86
CA THR A 148 -11.21 -17.47 14.75
C THR A 148 -11.10 -18.22 13.43
N ILE A 149 -12.02 -17.95 12.52
CA ILE A 149 -12.06 -18.49 11.17
C ILE A 149 -11.62 -17.38 10.22
N THR A 150 -10.47 -17.54 9.57
CA THR A 150 -9.91 -16.57 8.62
C THR A 150 -9.92 -17.17 7.22
N ARG A 151 -10.58 -16.50 6.27
CA ARG A 151 -10.58 -16.91 4.87
C ARG A 151 -9.28 -16.43 4.18
N PRO A 152 -8.89 -17.04 3.05
CA PRO A 152 -7.75 -16.58 2.26
C PRO A 152 -7.87 -15.15 1.71
N ASP A 153 -9.09 -14.60 1.64
CA ASP A 153 -9.36 -13.21 1.26
C ASP A 153 -9.05 -12.19 2.38
N GLY A 154 -8.68 -12.66 3.58
CA GLY A 154 -8.38 -11.84 4.76
C GLY A 154 -9.58 -11.51 5.64
N SER A 155 -10.81 -11.83 5.21
CA SER A 155 -11.99 -11.75 6.07
C SER A 155 -11.89 -12.76 7.21
N SER A 156 -12.31 -12.37 8.41
CA SER A 156 -12.25 -13.24 9.58
C SER A 156 -13.44 -13.07 10.50
N ARG A 157 -13.88 -14.16 11.13
CA ARG A 157 -14.93 -14.18 12.15
C ARG A 157 -14.49 -14.96 13.38
N SER A 158 -14.76 -14.44 14.57
CA SER A 158 -14.40 -15.06 15.83
C SER A 158 -15.62 -15.47 16.64
N TYR A 159 -15.58 -16.68 17.22
CA TYR A 159 -16.63 -17.27 18.03
C TYR A 159 -16.06 -17.63 19.39
N LYS A 160 -16.72 -17.23 20.47
CA LYS A 160 -16.22 -17.41 21.84
C LYS A 160 -17.19 -18.28 22.64
N THR A 161 -16.65 -19.19 23.46
CA THR A 161 -17.42 -19.95 24.45
C THR A 161 -17.40 -19.27 25.81
N GLU A 162 -18.40 -19.57 26.63
CA GLU A 162 -18.37 -19.26 28.06
C GLU A 162 -17.29 -20.08 28.80
N PRO A 163 -16.76 -19.58 29.94
CA PRO A 163 -15.69 -20.22 30.70
C PRO A 163 -16.23 -21.33 31.63
N GLU A 164 -16.80 -22.38 31.04
CA GLU A 164 -17.45 -23.48 31.79
C GLU A 164 -16.70 -24.81 31.68
N PHE A 165 -15.70 -24.91 30.80
CA PHE A 165 -15.12 -26.19 30.41
C PHE A 165 -13.85 -26.52 31.19
N ILE A 166 -13.75 -27.72 31.76
CA ILE A 166 -12.53 -28.18 32.45
C ILE A 166 -11.48 -28.66 31.43
N ARG A 167 -11.93 -29.26 30.32
CA ARG A 167 -11.07 -29.83 29.28
C ARG A 167 -10.98 -28.91 28.07
N LYS A 168 -9.76 -28.81 27.52
CA LYS A 168 -9.44 -27.99 26.34
C LYS A 168 -10.23 -28.42 25.09
N ASN A 169 -10.39 -29.72 24.89
CA ASN A 169 -11.07 -30.26 23.71
C ASN A 169 -12.57 -30.00 23.74
N ASP A 170 -13.19 -30.04 24.91
CA ASP A 170 -14.61 -29.74 25.09
C ASP A 170 -14.90 -28.26 24.78
N ALA A 171 -14.04 -27.35 25.26
CA ALA A 171 -14.13 -25.93 24.93
C ALA A 171 -14.00 -25.68 23.41
N ARG A 172 -13.07 -26.37 22.73
CA ARG A 172 -12.89 -26.27 21.27
C ARG A 172 -14.10 -26.82 20.50
N ALA A 173 -14.65 -27.95 20.94
CA ALA A 173 -15.82 -28.55 20.32
C ALA A 173 -17.07 -27.68 20.49
N ARG A 174 -17.24 -27.05 21.66
CA ARG A 174 -18.31 -26.08 21.88
C ARG A 174 -18.12 -24.83 21.01
N ALA A 175 -16.90 -24.30 20.90
CA ALA A 175 -16.61 -23.15 20.04
C ALA A 175 -16.96 -23.46 18.57
N ALA A 176 -16.62 -24.66 18.09
CA ALA A 176 -16.99 -25.13 16.75
C ALA A 176 -18.51 -25.26 16.57
N THR A 177 -19.22 -25.73 17.60
CA THR A 177 -20.69 -25.85 17.58
C THR A 177 -21.36 -24.47 17.49
N ILE A 178 -20.94 -23.52 18.35
CA ILE A 178 -21.41 -22.12 18.32
C ILE A 178 -21.12 -21.49 16.96
N ALA A 179 -19.93 -21.72 16.40
CA ALA A 179 -19.58 -21.20 15.08
C ALA A 179 -20.54 -21.71 14.00
N ILE A 180 -20.85 -23.01 13.98
CA ILE A 180 -21.82 -23.59 13.03
C ILE A 180 -23.22 -22.99 13.25
N GLU A 181 -23.68 -22.91 14.50
CA GLU A 181 -24.97 -22.29 14.86
C GLU A 181 -25.06 -20.83 14.39
N HIS A 182 -23.95 -20.09 14.41
CA HIS A 182 -23.85 -18.70 13.97
C HIS A 182 -23.54 -18.54 12.47
N GLY A 183 -23.69 -19.60 11.67
CA GLY A 183 -23.55 -19.54 10.22
C GLY A 183 -22.09 -19.49 9.73
N ALA A 184 -21.14 -20.05 10.47
CA ALA A 184 -19.75 -20.16 10.02
C ALA A 184 -19.59 -20.94 8.71
N ILE A 185 -20.47 -21.92 8.46
CA ILE A 185 -20.47 -22.70 7.21
C ILE A 185 -20.74 -21.77 6.01
N ASP A 186 -21.75 -20.91 6.12
CA ASP A 186 -22.10 -19.95 5.07
C ASP A 186 -20.96 -18.96 4.85
N PHE A 187 -20.35 -18.47 5.92
CA PHE A 187 -19.19 -17.58 5.86
C PHE A 187 -18.00 -18.24 5.14
N ILE A 188 -17.71 -19.51 5.42
CA ILE A 188 -16.62 -20.23 4.74
C ILE A 188 -16.90 -20.35 3.24
N VAL A 189 -18.11 -20.81 2.88
CA VAL A 189 -18.48 -21.11 1.49
C VAL A 189 -18.64 -19.83 0.66
N HIS A 190 -19.41 -18.87 1.15
CA HIS A 190 -19.83 -17.69 0.38
C HIS A 190 -19.07 -16.41 0.74
N GLY A 191 -18.36 -16.40 1.87
CA GLY A 191 -17.73 -15.18 2.40
C GLY A 191 -18.69 -14.27 3.14
N ASP A 192 -18.22 -13.09 3.50
CA ASP A 192 -19.08 -11.96 3.88
C ASP A 192 -19.76 -11.40 2.62
N SER A 193 -20.58 -12.22 1.96
CA SER A 193 -21.39 -11.76 0.85
C SER A 193 -22.64 -11.08 1.43
N ASP A 194 -22.48 -9.78 1.67
CA ASP A 194 -23.51 -8.85 2.16
C ASP A 194 -24.70 -8.72 1.18
N GLU A 195 -24.61 -9.27 -0.03
CA GLU A 195 -25.61 -9.05 -1.08
C GLU A 195 -26.84 -9.97 -1.03
N LEU A 196 -26.78 -11.11 -0.33
CA LEU A 196 -27.89 -12.09 -0.36
C LEU A 196 -28.89 -11.97 0.80
N LYS A 197 -28.58 -11.20 1.86
CA LYS A 197 -29.52 -10.99 2.99
C LYS A 197 -30.34 -9.69 2.88
N ALA A 198 -30.06 -8.84 1.90
CA ALA A 198 -30.78 -7.59 1.66
C ALA A 198 -32.20 -7.74 1.05
N LYS A 199 -32.73 -8.97 0.84
CA LYS A 199 -34.04 -9.18 0.19
C LYS A 199 -35.16 -9.77 1.05
N LYS A 200 -35.04 -9.84 2.38
CA LYS A 200 -36.16 -10.24 3.25
C LYS A 200 -36.63 -9.06 4.09
N GLY A 201 -37.53 -8.28 3.49
CA GLY A 201 -38.12 -7.09 4.08
C GLY A 201 -38.92 -7.38 5.35
N VAL A 202 -38.72 -6.52 6.34
CA VAL A 202 -39.64 -6.29 7.45
C VAL A 202 -39.84 -4.79 7.54
N LEU A 203 -41.02 -4.36 7.09
CA LEU A 203 -41.55 -3.01 7.24
C LEU A 203 -41.97 -2.81 8.71
N VAL A 204 -41.35 -1.86 9.39
CA VAL A 204 -41.95 -1.24 10.60
C VAL A 204 -41.85 0.28 10.44
N ALA A 205 -43.01 0.92 10.62
CA ALA A 205 -43.30 2.32 10.35
C ALA A 205 -42.61 3.31 11.31
N PRO A 206 -42.45 4.58 10.91
CA PRO A 206 -41.91 5.64 11.76
C PRO A 206 -42.97 6.22 12.69
N LEU A 207 -42.62 6.41 13.97
CA LEU A 207 -43.41 7.14 14.96
C LEU A 207 -42.68 8.44 15.34
N GLU A 208 -43.31 9.55 14.98
CA GLU A 208 -42.95 10.91 15.34
C GLU A 208 -43.41 11.29 16.76
N ASN A 209 -42.68 12.26 17.33
CA ASN A 209 -43.15 13.42 18.12
C ASN A 209 -43.07 13.49 19.66
N ASN A 210 -42.64 14.72 20.06
CA ASN A 210 -42.79 15.50 21.31
C ASN A 210 -41.68 15.37 22.38
N GLN A 211 -41.13 16.43 23.00
CA GLN A 211 -41.17 17.90 22.88
C GLN A 211 -40.01 18.46 23.77
N PRO A 212 -39.63 19.76 23.68
CA PRO A 212 -38.48 20.32 24.37
C PRO A 212 -38.83 20.88 25.76
N ILE A 213 -38.00 20.60 26.77
CA ILE A 213 -38.07 21.28 28.08
C ILE A 213 -36.89 22.24 28.19
N ALA A 214 -37.25 23.51 28.36
CA ALA A 214 -36.34 24.62 28.56
C ALA A 214 -35.92 24.78 30.03
N SER A 215 -34.81 25.49 30.19
CA SER A 215 -34.34 26.26 31.37
C SER A 215 -33.75 25.50 32.57
N SER A 216 -32.44 25.67 32.79
CA SER A 216 -31.99 26.64 33.79
C SER A 216 -30.48 26.93 33.68
N SER A 217 -30.18 28.21 33.80
CA SER A 217 -28.87 28.86 33.73
C SER A 217 -28.02 28.64 34.97
N LYS A 218 -26.74 28.26 34.78
CA LYS A 218 -25.65 28.61 35.71
C LYS A 218 -24.40 28.95 34.90
N LEU A 219 -24.00 30.21 34.98
CA LEU A 219 -22.73 30.71 34.47
C LEU A 219 -21.59 30.08 35.28
N SER A 220 -20.96 29.06 34.72
CA SER A 220 -19.52 28.85 34.83
C SER A 220 -18.94 29.16 33.46
N SER A 221 -17.81 29.85 33.43
CA SER A 221 -16.98 30.06 32.24
C SER A 221 -16.42 28.73 31.76
N GLU A 222 -17.30 27.88 31.25
CA GLU A 222 -17.00 26.62 30.58
C GLU A 222 -16.43 26.95 29.21
N SER A 223 -15.35 26.24 28.85
CA SER A 223 -14.89 26.11 27.48
C SER A 223 -16.10 25.95 26.59
N ARG A 224 -16.32 26.91 25.69
CA ARG A 224 -17.41 26.95 24.70
C ARG A 224 -17.56 25.54 24.14
N LEU A 225 -18.57 24.80 24.61
CA LEU A 225 -18.83 23.42 24.19
C LEU A 225 -19.17 23.48 22.72
N GLU A 226 -18.15 23.29 21.87
CA GLU A 226 -18.34 23.18 20.44
C GLU A 226 -19.28 22.01 20.22
N THR A 227 -20.48 22.33 19.73
CA THR A 227 -21.46 21.31 19.39
C THR A 227 -20.83 20.41 18.33
N PRO A 228 -20.70 19.09 18.57
CA PRO A 228 -20.07 18.20 17.62
C PRO A 228 -20.80 18.28 16.28
N THR A 229 -20.04 18.31 15.20
CA THR A 229 -20.54 18.42 13.83
C THR A 229 -21.39 17.21 13.46
N ALA A 230 -22.18 17.32 12.39
CA ALA A 230 -23.16 16.30 12.00
C ALA A 230 -22.52 14.92 11.84
N CYS A 231 -21.36 14.84 11.19
CA CYS A 231 -20.68 13.58 10.88
C CYS A 231 -19.99 12.95 12.10
N VAL A 232 -19.41 13.76 12.99
CA VAL A 232 -18.89 13.27 14.28
C VAL A 232 -20.03 12.68 15.11
N ARG A 233 -21.17 13.39 15.17
CA ARG A 233 -22.38 12.90 15.85
C ARG A 233 -22.94 11.63 15.24
N GLU A 234 -22.88 11.48 13.93
CA GLU A 234 -23.36 10.28 13.24
C GLU A 234 -22.55 9.05 13.64
N ILE A 235 -21.21 9.16 13.67
CA ILE A 235 -20.33 8.10 14.15
C ILE A 235 -20.61 7.77 15.61
N ASP A 236 -20.73 8.78 16.48
CA ASP A 236 -21.05 8.60 17.90
C ASP A 236 -22.41 7.89 18.09
N THR A 237 -23.43 8.32 17.32
CA THR A 237 -24.79 7.74 17.36
C THR A 237 -24.77 6.29 16.90
N CYS A 238 -24.06 5.99 15.82
CA CYS A 238 -23.90 4.62 15.33
C CYS A 238 -23.19 3.72 16.36
N CYS A 239 -22.14 4.22 17.02
CA CYS A 239 -21.48 3.51 18.11
C CYS A 239 -22.43 3.22 19.27
N ARG A 240 -23.24 4.21 19.69
CA ARG A 240 -24.24 4.05 20.75
C ARG A 240 -25.30 3.01 20.38
N GLU A 241 -25.92 3.16 19.21
CA GLU A 241 -27.02 2.30 18.77
C GLU A 241 -26.60 0.86 18.55
N TRP A 242 -25.46 0.63 17.89
CA TRP A 242 -25.04 -0.73 17.53
C TRP A 242 -24.23 -1.42 18.62
N ARG A 243 -23.48 -0.65 19.43
CA ARG A 243 -22.54 -1.19 20.43
C ARG A 243 -22.94 -0.92 21.87
N GLY A 244 -24.05 -0.22 22.12
CA GLY A 244 -24.56 0.06 23.47
C GLY A 244 -23.52 0.80 24.32
N ASP A 245 -22.89 1.83 23.74
CA ASP A 245 -21.81 2.65 24.33
C ASP A 245 -20.54 1.89 24.75
N ARG A 246 -20.42 0.57 24.46
CA ARG A 246 -19.22 -0.23 24.77
C ARG A 246 -18.03 0.12 23.87
N VAL A 247 -18.32 0.62 22.69
CA VAL A 247 -17.32 1.13 21.74
C VAL A 247 -17.44 2.65 21.75
N LYS A 248 -16.38 3.33 22.15
CA LYS A 248 -16.27 4.79 22.07
C LYS A 248 -15.27 5.14 20.97
N PRO A 249 -15.60 6.06 20.05
CA PRO A 249 -14.64 6.51 19.05
C PRO A 249 -13.50 7.25 19.74
N TYR A 250 -12.27 6.82 19.44
CA TYR A 250 -11.07 7.38 20.02
C TYR A 250 -10.48 8.42 19.07
N TRP A 251 -10.59 9.68 19.46
CA TRP A 251 -10.14 10.83 18.67
C TRP A 251 -8.82 11.35 19.22
N LEU A 252 -7.84 11.57 18.35
CA LEU A 252 -6.63 12.31 18.69
C LEU A 252 -6.41 13.42 17.65
N SER A 253 -5.95 14.57 18.11
CA SER A 253 -5.47 15.64 17.25
C SER A 253 -3.95 15.60 17.15
N PHE A 254 -3.41 16.00 16.01
CA PHE A 254 -1.98 16.16 15.81
C PHE A 254 -1.68 17.40 14.99
N ARG A 255 -0.41 17.79 14.93
CA ARG A 255 0.05 18.95 14.17
C ARG A 255 1.26 18.57 13.33
N ASP A 256 1.46 19.30 12.24
CA ASP A 256 2.71 19.21 11.51
C ASP A 256 3.83 19.88 12.33
N SER A 257 4.98 19.21 12.44
CA SER A 257 6.17 19.80 13.06
C SER A 257 6.70 21.02 12.29
N HIS A 258 6.43 21.09 10.99
CA HIS A 258 6.85 22.19 10.13
C HIS A 258 5.86 23.37 10.15
N ILE A 259 4.56 23.08 10.30
CA ILE A 259 3.49 24.07 10.27
C ILE A 259 2.65 23.92 11.55
N LEU A 260 3.06 24.64 12.60
CA LEU A 260 2.47 24.52 13.95
C LEU A 260 1.03 25.03 14.05
N THR A 261 0.56 25.78 13.06
CA THR A 261 -0.81 26.31 12.98
C THR A 261 -1.79 25.27 12.44
N ASN A 262 -1.31 24.30 11.66
CA ASN A 262 -2.20 23.37 11.00
C ASN A 262 -2.45 22.14 11.87
N HIS A 263 -3.72 21.78 11.94
CA HIS A 263 -4.25 20.69 12.74
C HIS A 263 -4.66 19.54 11.82
N GLY A 264 -4.33 18.32 12.25
CA GLY A 264 -4.85 17.08 11.71
C GLY A 264 -5.59 16.31 12.81
N ALA A 265 -6.43 15.36 12.40
CA ALA A 265 -7.17 14.50 13.31
C ALA A 265 -7.07 13.04 12.87
N VAL A 266 -7.05 12.15 13.86
CA VAL A 266 -7.11 10.70 13.69
C VAL A 266 -8.29 10.15 14.49
N LEU A 267 -9.02 9.23 13.87
CA LEU A 267 -10.11 8.47 14.46
C LEU A 267 -9.70 7.00 14.53
N LYS A 268 -9.76 6.41 15.72
CA LYS A 268 -9.66 4.97 15.91
C LYS A 268 -10.99 4.41 16.40
N ILE A 269 -11.53 3.42 15.68
CA ILE A 269 -12.69 2.62 16.11
C ILE A 269 -12.18 1.24 16.50
N GLN A 270 -12.39 0.84 17.74
CA GLN A 270 -11.97 -0.47 18.25
C GLN A 270 -13.17 -1.28 18.72
N LEU A 271 -13.50 -2.34 17.98
CA LEU A 271 -14.62 -3.25 18.28
C LEU A 271 -14.18 -4.42 19.17
N ALA A 272 -12.91 -4.83 19.07
CA ALA A 272 -12.27 -5.85 19.89
C ALA A 272 -10.75 -5.60 19.94
N PRO A 273 -9.97 -6.26 20.84
CA PRO A 273 -8.51 -6.09 20.92
C PRO A 273 -7.78 -6.23 19.56
N HIS A 274 -8.27 -7.11 18.69
CA HIS A 274 -7.68 -7.38 17.37
C HIS A 274 -8.56 -6.92 16.20
N CYS A 275 -9.66 -6.21 16.46
CA CYS A 275 -10.58 -5.72 15.45
C CYS A 275 -10.75 -4.22 15.63
N TRP A 276 -9.98 -3.46 14.85
CA TRP A 276 -10.02 -2.00 14.87
C TRP A 276 -9.67 -1.42 13.49
N ARG A 277 -10.10 -0.18 13.24
CA ARG A 277 -9.71 0.62 12.07
C ARG A 277 -9.28 2.01 12.51
N VAL A 278 -8.37 2.60 11.74
CA VAL A 278 -7.85 3.94 11.95
C VAL A 278 -7.99 4.75 10.68
N TYR A 279 -8.52 5.96 10.83
CA TYR A 279 -8.76 6.93 9.78
C TYR A 279 -8.02 8.23 10.13
N SER A 280 -7.47 8.95 9.15
CA SER A 280 -6.82 10.24 9.43
C SER A 280 -6.94 11.25 8.29
N CYS A 281 -6.99 12.54 8.62
CA CYS A 281 -6.90 13.66 7.68
C CYS A 281 -5.55 14.38 7.81
N GLN A 282 -5.08 15.02 6.73
CA GLN A 282 -3.77 15.69 6.73
C GLN A 282 -3.80 16.88 7.69
N PRO A 283 -2.65 17.31 8.25
CA PRO A 283 -2.60 18.51 9.08
C PRO A 283 -2.65 19.76 8.20
N ALA A 284 -3.83 20.05 7.65
CA ALA A 284 -4.08 21.14 6.70
C ALA A 284 -5.15 22.13 7.16
N PHE A 285 -5.70 21.95 8.37
CA PHE A 285 -6.84 22.72 8.86
C PHE A 285 -6.43 23.72 9.93
N ASP A 286 -7.13 24.84 10.02
CA ASP A 286 -6.80 25.91 10.97
C ASP A 286 -7.29 25.61 12.40
N SER A 287 -8.21 24.66 12.55
CA SER A 287 -8.78 24.28 13.85
C SER A 287 -8.87 22.76 14.04
N VAL A 288 -8.82 22.32 15.30
CA VAL A 288 -9.00 20.90 15.67
C VAL A 288 -10.41 20.41 15.32
N SER A 289 -11.41 21.27 15.47
CA SER A 289 -12.81 20.96 15.17
C SER A 289 -13.02 20.64 13.70
N GLU A 290 -12.49 21.50 12.82
CA GLU A 290 -12.54 21.33 11.37
C GLU A 290 -11.76 20.09 10.92
N ALA A 291 -10.56 19.87 11.47
CA ALA A 291 -9.79 18.66 11.19
C ALA A 291 -10.56 17.40 11.59
N ARG A 292 -11.23 17.42 12.74
CA ARG A 292 -12.04 16.30 13.25
C ARG A 292 -13.25 16.03 12.38
N GLU A 293 -13.95 17.07 11.93
CA GLU A 293 -15.07 16.97 10.99
C GLU A 293 -14.61 16.37 9.65
N HIS A 294 -13.52 16.87 9.06
CA HIS A 294 -13.02 16.33 7.82
C HIS A 294 -12.56 14.86 7.97
N CYS A 295 -11.95 14.51 9.10
CA CYS A 295 -11.59 13.13 9.40
C CYS A 295 -12.84 12.23 9.54
N ALA A 296 -13.91 12.74 10.15
CA ALA A 296 -15.20 12.04 10.23
C ALA A 296 -15.81 11.80 8.86
N ASN A 297 -15.84 12.82 7.99
CA ASN A 297 -16.33 12.70 6.61
C ASN A 297 -15.57 11.61 5.84
N LEU A 298 -14.24 11.67 5.87
CA LEU A 298 -13.38 10.68 5.22
C LEU A 298 -13.63 9.27 5.77
N ALA A 299 -13.79 9.13 7.08
CA ALA A 299 -14.08 7.84 7.70
C ALA A 299 -15.44 7.28 7.26
N ILE A 300 -16.47 8.14 7.11
CA ILE A 300 -17.79 7.74 6.58
C ILE A 300 -17.66 7.29 5.12
N ASP A 301 -16.95 8.05 4.29
CA ASP A 301 -16.70 7.69 2.87
C ASP A 301 -15.96 6.33 2.74
N GLU A 302 -15.08 6.01 3.69
CA GLU A 302 -14.38 4.72 3.79
C GLU A 302 -15.19 3.61 4.50
N GLY A 303 -16.46 3.86 4.80
CA GLY A 303 -17.39 2.88 5.37
C GLY A 303 -17.17 2.58 6.86
N VAL A 304 -16.84 3.58 7.67
CA VAL A 304 -16.70 3.42 9.13
C VAL A 304 -18.00 3.00 9.79
N LEU A 305 -19.16 3.42 9.26
CA LEU A 305 -20.46 3.05 9.81
C LEU A 305 -20.72 1.56 9.63
N GLU A 306 -20.44 1.01 8.45
CA GLU A 306 -20.52 -0.42 8.12
C GLU A 306 -19.56 -1.21 9.01
N PHE A 307 -18.33 -0.70 9.21
CA PHE A 307 -17.39 -1.31 10.13
C PHE A 307 -17.94 -1.32 11.57
N ILE A 308 -18.49 -0.19 12.06
CA ILE A 308 -19.12 -0.13 13.39
C ILE A 308 -20.28 -1.11 13.49
N LYS A 309 -21.05 -1.35 12.44
CA LYS A 309 -22.19 -2.29 12.48
C LYS A 309 -21.74 -3.75 12.43
N HIS A 310 -20.82 -4.07 11.52
CA HIS A 310 -20.55 -5.45 11.08
C HIS A 310 -19.10 -5.93 11.26
N GLY A 311 -18.16 -5.05 11.61
CA GLY A 311 -16.72 -5.33 11.54
C GLY A 311 -16.21 -6.48 12.42
N ASN A 312 -16.96 -6.88 13.45
CA ASN A 312 -16.68 -8.04 14.30
C ASN A 312 -17.65 -9.22 14.09
N GLY A 313 -18.36 -9.25 12.96
CA GLY A 313 -19.36 -10.27 12.62
C GLY A 313 -20.73 -10.09 13.29
N GLN A 314 -20.95 -8.99 14.02
CA GLN A 314 -22.27 -8.66 14.57
C GLN A 314 -23.25 -8.32 13.44
N THR A 315 -24.43 -8.95 13.45
CA THR A 315 -25.46 -8.79 12.41
C THR A 315 -26.67 -7.97 12.84
N ALA A 316 -26.86 -7.76 14.16
CA ALA A 316 -27.96 -6.98 14.72
C ALA A 316 -27.45 -6.09 15.86
N PRO A 317 -28.10 -4.94 16.15
CA PRO A 317 -27.79 -4.11 17.30
C PRO A 317 -27.85 -4.90 18.61
N LYS A 318 -26.97 -4.57 19.57
CA LYS A 318 -26.93 -5.28 20.85
C LYS A 318 -28.09 -4.81 21.74
N SER A 319 -29.02 -5.71 22.07
CA SER A 319 -30.26 -5.36 22.77
C SER A 319 -30.12 -5.10 24.28
N ASP A 320 -29.00 -5.48 24.92
CA ASP A 320 -28.93 -5.51 26.38
C ASP A 320 -27.88 -4.60 27.02
N LEU A 321 -28.40 -3.77 27.94
CA LEU A 321 -27.74 -2.93 28.95
C LEU A 321 -26.94 -3.71 30.01
N THR A 322 -26.60 -4.98 29.76
CA THR A 322 -25.77 -5.75 30.69
C THR A 322 -24.42 -5.05 30.83
N SER A 323 -24.21 -4.45 32.01
CA SER A 323 -23.08 -3.60 32.36
C SER A 323 -21.77 -4.37 32.23
N SER A 324 -21.22 -4.42 31.02
CA SER A 324 -19.86 -4.91 30.82
C SER A 324 -18.91 -3.83 31.31
N SER A 325 -18.02 -4.22 32.22
CA SER A 325 -16.89 -3.43 32.69
C SER A 325 -16.23 -2.71 31.51
N GLU A 326 -16.23 -1.37 31.55
CA GLU A 326 -15.41 -0.59 30.63
C GLU A 326 -13.97 -1.09 30.78
N THR A 327 -13.43 -1.74 29.75
CA THR A 327 -11.99 -1.95 29.64
C THR A 327 -11.37 -0.58 29.48
N ARG A 328 -11.06 0.06 30.61
CA ARG A 328 -10.16 1.19 30.63
C ARG A 328 -8.85 0.70 30.00
N PHE A 329 -8.38 1.42 29.00
CA PHE A 329 -7.05 1.21 28.50
C PHE A 329 -6.12 1.43 29.69
N GLU A 330 -5.41 0.39 30.11
CA GLU A 330 -4.36 0.60 31.09
C GLU A 330 -3.31 1.51 30.44
N ASP A 331 -3.11 2.69 31.03
CA ASP A 331 -2.10 3.68 30.64
C ASP A 331 -0.68 3.23 31.00
N SER A 332 -0.46 1.92 31.11
CA SER A 332 0.83 1.35 31.39
C SER A 332 1.78 1.66 30.23
N LYS A 333 2.94 2.21 30.57
CA LYS A 333 4.06 2.37 29.63
C LYS A 333 4.37 1.02 28.98
N HIS A 334 4.39 0.97 27.65
CA HIS A 334 4.79 -0.23 26.91
C HIS A 334 6.25 -0.15 26.51
N ASP A 335 6.97 -1.25 26.73
CA ASP A 335 8.24 -1.47 26.04
C ASP A 335 7.98 -1.91 24.59
N LEU A 336 8.91 -1.57 23.69
CA LEU A 336 8.80 -1.88 22.27
C LEU A 336 8.75 -3.39 22.01
N GLN A 337 9.46 -4.20 22.80
CA GLN A 337 9.42 -5.66 22.70
C GLN A 337 8.05 -6.21 23.09
N SER A 338 7.49 -5.75 24.21
CA SER A 338 6.14 -6.14 24.66
C SER A 338 5.07 -5.76 23.64
N PHE A 339 5.18 -4.57 23.04
CA PHE A 339 4.30 -4.15 21.96
C PHE A 339 4.39 -5.10 20.76
N TYR A 340 5.59 -5.43 20.29
CA TYR A 340 5.80 -6.37 19.18
C TYR A 340 5.21 -7.77 19.44
N GLU A 341 5.31 -8.26 20.67
CA GLU A 341 4.73 -9.55 21.05
C GLU A 341 3.21 -9.54 21.06
N SER A 342 2.59 -8.39 21.36
CA SER A 342 1.13 -8.20 21.35
C SER A 342 0.51 -8.07 19.95
N LEU A 343 1.32 -7.86 18.91
CA LEU A 343 0.84 -7.67 17.54
C LEU A 343 0.18 -8.95 16.98
N PRO A 344 -0.79 -8.82 16.06
CA PRO A 344 -1.42 -9.97 15.42
C PRO A 344 -0.38 -10.88 14.75
N ARG A 345 -0.50 -12.19 15.00
CA ARG A 345 0.36 -13.25 14.41
C ARG A 345 -0.48 -14.24 13.59
N PRO A 346 0.06 -14.78 12.48
CA PRO A 346 1.42 -14.57 11.97
C PRO A 346 1.63 -13.18 11.34
N PHE A 347 2.86 -12.69 11.35
CA PHE A 347 3.21 -11.48 10.62
C PHE A 347 3.13 -11.78 9.11
N ALA A 348 2.61 -10.83 8.34
CA ALA A 348 2.65 -10.91 6.88
C ALA A 348 4.09 -10.83 6.33
N GLU A 349 5.01 -10.23 7.11
CA GLU A 349 6.43 -10.09 6.80
C GLU A 349 7.25 -11.10 7.61
N ASP A 350 8.18 -11.81 6.96
CA ASP A 350 9.13 -12.68 7.65
C ASP A 350 10.39 -11.88 8.05
N PHE A 351 10.52 -11.60 9.35
CA PHE A 351 11.70 -10.95 9.92
C PHE A 351 12.76 -11.95 10.42
N GLY A 352 12.50 -13.26 10.30
CA GLY A 352 13.32 -14.31 10.90
C GLY A 352 13.33 -14.25 12.43
N GLU A 353 14.41 -14.74 13.04
CA GLU A 353 14.61 -14.77 14.50
C GLU A 353 15.20 -13.48 15.08
N LYS A 354 15.11 -12.36 14.35
CA LYS A 354 15.70 -11.08 14.76
C LYS A 354 14.96 -10.47 15.94
N THR A 355 15.71 -9.86 16.85
CA THR A 355 15.13 -9.06 17.93
C THR A 355 14.51 -7.78 17.39
N VAL A 356 13.58 -7.15 18.13
CA VAL A 356 12.90 -5.93 17.67
C VAL A 356 13.87 -4.78 17.38
N ALA A 357 14.95 -4.68 18.16
CA ALA A 357 16.01 -3.70 17.93
C ALA A 357 16.77 -3.96 16.62
N GLU A 358 17.01 -5.22 16.25
CA GLU A 358 17.71 -5.62 15.03
C GLU A 358 16.87 -5.44 13.76
N ILE A 359 15.54 -5.59 13.86
CA ILE A 359 14.63 -5.43 12.73
C ILE A 359 14.73 -4.02 12.15
N ASN A 360 14.87 -3.00 13.02
CA ASN A 360 14.87 -1.59 12.63
C ASN A 360 13.71 -1.26 11.66
N ALA A 361 12.48 -1.53 12.11
CA ALA A 361 11.30 -1.54 11.24
C ALA A 361 11.09 -0.23 10.46
N SER A 362 11.37 0.92 11.08
CA SER A 362 11.24 2.21 10.40
C SER A 362 12.26 2.39 9.27
N GLY A 363 13.50 1.95 9.48
CA GLY A 363 14.54 1.91 8.43
C GLY A 363 14.22 0.91 7.33
N TYR A 364 13.69 -0.27 7.70
CA TYR A 364 13.23 -1.26 6.73
C TYR A 364 12.10 -0.73 5.84
N LEU A 365 11.08 -0.08 6.43
CA LEU A 365 9.99 0.57 5.69
C LEU A 365 10.53 1.65 4.74
N SER A 366 11.45 2.48 5.22
CA SER A 366 12.05 3.56 4.42
C SER A 366 12.80 2.99 3.20
N ASN A 367 13.58 1.92 3.40
CA ASN A 367 14.26 1.22 2.30
C ASN A 367 13.28 0.59 1.32
N LEU A 368 12.18 0.02 1.80
CA LEU A 368 11.15 -0.58 0.96
C LEU A 368 10.50 0.46 0.04
N LEU A 369 10.18 1.64 0.59
CA LEU A 369 9.61 2.76 -0.16
C LEU A 369 10.59 3.32 -1.19
N VAL A 370 11.88 3.47 -0.85
CA VAL A 370 12.93 3.91 -1.78
C VAL A 370 13.12 2.92 -2.94
N ASN A 371 12.89 1.63 -2.70
CA ASN A 371 12.97 0.59 -3.73
C ASN A 371 11.70 0.51 -4.59
N ALA A 372 10.55 0.96 -4.07
CA ALA A 372 9.25 0.99 -4.74
C ALA A 372 9.12 2.12 -5.78
N LYS A 373 10.17 2.35 -6.57
CA LYS A 373 10.25 3.47 -7.51
C LYS A 373 9.14 3.42 -8.56
N GLY A 374 8.47 4.54 -8.74
CA GLY A 374 7.37 4.69 -9.70
C GLY A 374 5.99 4.42 -9.10
N ALA A 375 5.93 3.94 -7.86
CA ALA A 375 4.67 3.71 -7.16
C ALA A 375 4.09 4.99 -6.53
N ARG A 376 4.88 6.07 -6.41
CA ARG A 376 4.48 7.35 -5.81
C ARG A 376 4.06 7.25 -4.36
N PHE A 377 4.74 6.38 -3.62
CA PHE A 377 4.51 6.30 -2.19
C PHE A 377 5.12 7.49 -1.46
N THR A 378 4.35 8.09 -0.56
CA THR A 378 4.81 9.03 0.46
C THR A 378 4.52 8.43 1.83
N ALA A 379 5.45 8.60 2.76
CA ALA A 379 5.32 8.10 4.12
C ALA A 379 5.55 9.25 5.11
N GLU A 380 4.52 9.57 5.86
CA GLU A 380 4.52 10.67 6.80
C GLU A 380 4.34 10.14 8.22
N PHE A 381 5.20 10.60 9.12
CA PHE A 381 5.19 10.20 10.52
C PHE A 381 4.87 11.42 11.37
N TYR A 382 3.73 11.40 12.06
CA TYR A 382 3.35 12.44 12.99
C TYR A 382 3.54 11.94 14.41
N SER A 383 4.27 12.72 15.22
CA SER A 383 4.43 12.41 16.64
C SER A 383 3.17 12.81 17.38
N LEU A 384 2.63 11.89 18.17
CA LEU A 384 1.46 12.11 19.00
C LEU A 384 1.93 12.24 20.44
N SER A 385 1.38 13.18 21.18
CA SER A 385 1.55 13.23 22.63
C SER A 385 0.21 13.55 23.26
N ILE A 386 -0.14 12.79 24.30
CA ILE A 386 -1.21 13.20 25.19
C ILE A 386 -0.66 14.41 25.94
N VAL A 387 -1.13 15.58 25.56
CA VAL A 387 -1.02 16.75 26.42
C VAL A 387 -2.25 16.63 27.29
N ASP A 388 -2.07 16.17 28.52
CA ASP A 388 -3.12 16.34 29.51
C ASP A 388 -3.30 17.85 29.64
N ASP A 389 -4.43 18.37 29.19
CA ASP A 389 -4.80 19.79 29.32
C ASP A 389 -5.04 20.18 30.79
N ASP A 390 -4.59 19.37 31.75
CA ASP A 390 -4.61 19.70 33.17
C ASP A 390 -3.35 20.50 33.54
N PRO A 391 -3.44 21.85 33.62
CA PRO A 391 -2.30 22.69 33.97
C PRO A 391 -1.79 22.45 35.39
N PHE A 392 -2.50 21.68 36.23
CA PHE A 392 -2.12 21.42 37.62
C PHE A 392 -1.36 20.11 37.81
N SER A 393 -1.18 19.29 36.77
CA SER A 393 -0.40 18.04 36.85
C SER A 393 1.11 18.28 36.77
N GLU A 394 1.66 19.14 37.64
CA GLU A 394 3.10 19.46 37.72
C GLU A 394 3.94 18.30 38.29
N LEU A 395 3.33 17.28 38.88
CA LEU A 395 4.01 16.21 39.62
C LEU A 395 4.49 15.01 38.77
N ARG A 396 4.88 15.29 37.51
CA ARG A 396 5.50 14.42 36.49
C ARG A 396 4.52 13.66 35.59
N PRO A 397 4.09 14.24 34.47
CA PRO A 397 3.71 13.44 33.33
C PRO A 397 5.01 13.01 32.64
N THR A 398 5.42 11.75 32.79
CA THR A 398 6.33 11.19 31.79
C THR A 398 5.57 11.26 30.47
N LYS A 399 5.90 12.25 29.63
CA LYS A 399 5.25 12.48 28.34
C LYS A 399 5.32 11.19 27.51
N LEU A 400 4.23 10.43 27.50
CA LEU A 400 4.13 9.24 26.67
C LEU A 400 3.92 9.70 25.23
N LEU A 401 4.68 9.09 24.33
CA LEU A 401 4.74 9.44 22.92
C LEU A 401 4.09 8.33 22.11
N GLY A 402 3.33 8.74 21.10
CA GLY A 402 2.72 7.89 20.10
C GLY A 402 3.20 8.32 18.71
N CYS A 403 2.80 7.58 17.70
CA CYS A 403 3.13 7.92 16.32
C CYS A 403 2.01 7.49 15.37
N LEU A 404 1.60 8.43 14.51
CA LEU A 404 0.75 8.17 13.36
C LEU A 404 1.65 7.97 12.14
N LEU A 405 1.44 6.89 11.40
CA LEU A 405 2.04 6.66 10.09
C LEU A 405 0.95 6.75 9.03
N ARG A 406 1.11 7.65 8.07
CA ARG A 406 0.32 7.70 6.84
C ARG A 406 1.17 7.21 5.69
N LEU A 407 0.74 6.16 5.02
CA LEU A 407 1.29 5.69 3.76
C LEU A 407 0.33 6.08 2.64
N GLU A 408 0.72 7.07 1.85
CA GLU A 408 -0.10 7.64 0.81
C GLU A 408 0.43 7.28 -0.58
N ARG A 409 -0.50 7.15 -1.52
CA ARG A 409 -0.32 6.95 -2.94
C ARG A 409 -1.47 7.71 -3.63
N PRO A 410 -1.39 8.09 -4.93
CA PRO A 410 -2.54 8.67 -5.61
C PRO A 410 -3.79 7.81 -5.43
N ASN A 411 -4.85 8.42 -4.90
CA ASN A 411 -6.16 7.82 -4.62
C ASN A 411 -6.20 6.74 -3.52
N GLU A 412 -5.10 6.50 -2.80
CA GLU A 412 -5.05 5.49 -1.73
C GLU A 412 -4.28 6.02 -0.52
N CYS A 413 -4.87 5.94 0.67
CA CYS A 413 -4.19 6.25 1.93
C CYS A 413 -4.35 5.07 2.90
N ARG A 414 -3.25 4.65 3.55
CA ARG A 414 -3.29 3.69 4.65
C ARG A 414 -2.72 4.32 5.90
N THR A 415 -3.55 4.36 6.94
CA THR A 415 -3.19 4.97 8.22
C THR A 415 -2.95 3.90 9.28
N TYR A 416 -1.87 4.05 10.05
CA TYR A 416 -1.52 3.19 11.17
C TYR A 416 -1.23 4.05 12.40
N LEU A 417 -1.70 3.61 13.58
CA LEU A 417 -1.59 4.36 14.82
C LEU A 417 -0.91 3.53 15.91
N ALA A 418 0.24 3.98 16.37
CA ALA A 418 0.79 3.58 17.65
C ALA A 418 0.35 4.59 18.71
N GLU A 419 -0.49 4.14 19.65
CA GLU A 419 -0.99 4.99 20.73
C GLU A 419 0.14 5.59 21.58
N PRO A 420 -0.09 6.73 22.25
CA PRO A 420 0.90 7.36 23.11
C PRO A 420 1.22 6.56 24.37
N ARG A 421 2.08 5.53 24.23
CA ARG A 421 2.46 4.57 25.28
C ARG A 421 3.98 4.41 25.43
N PHE A 422 4.77 5.10 24.60
CA PHE A 422 6.22 4.91 24.52
C PHE A 422 6.99 6.05 25.18
N SER A 423 8.19 5.76 25.72
CA SER A 423 9.04 6.78 26.32
C SER A 423 9.74 7.68 25.31
N THR A 424 9.99 7.17 24.11
CA THR A 424 10.76 7.90 23.09
C THR A 424 10.03 7.94 21.75
N ALA A 425 10.21 9.03 21.00
CA ALA A 425 9.64 9.15 19.65
C ALA A 425 10.17 8.07 18.69
N LYS A 426 11.42 7.63 18.88
CA LYS A 426 12.04 6.56 18.10
C LYS A 426 11.34 5.22 18.31
N GLU A 427 11.01 4.87 19.56
CA GLU A 427 10.23 3.67 19.89
C GLU A 427 8.84 3.75 19.30
N ALA A 428 8.13 4.88 19.48
CA ALA A 428 6.79 5.07 18.90
C ALA A 428 6.79 4.92 17.37
N LYS A 429 7.79 5.49 16.70
CA LYS A 429 7.99 5.37 15.25
C LYS A 429 8.30 3.93 14.81
N ALA A 430 9.11 3.20 15.57
CA ALA A 430 9.38 1.78 15.32
C ALA A 430 8.11 0.93 15.53
N ALA A 431 7.35 1.19 16.60
CA ALA A 431 6.11 0.51 16.94
C ALA A 431 5.07 0.66 15.82
N VAL A 432 4.82 1.88 15.34
CA VAL A 432 3.85 2.08 14.25
C VAL A 432 4.31 1.43 12.93
N SER A 433 5.62 1.35 12.67
CA SER A 433 6.15 0.64 11.50
C SER A 433 5.95 -0.87 11.63
N LEU A 434 6.20 -1.47 12.80
CA LEU A 434 5.92 -2.89 13.07
C LEU A 434 4.43 -3.20 12.94
N LEU A 435 3.58 -2.30 13.45
CA LEU A 435 2.13 -2.40 13.31
C LEU A 435 1.75 -2.45 11.83
N ALA A 436 2.25 -1.51 11.02
CA ALA A 436 2.00 -1.48 9.58
C ALA A 436 2.40 -2.80 8.88
N PHE A 437 3.55 -3.38 9.23
CA PHE A 437 3.96 -4.68 8.70
C PHE A 437 3.06 -5.84 9.15
N SER A 438 2.60 -5.83 10.40
CA SER A 438 1.65 -6.86 10.89
C SER A 438 0.34 -6.83 10.11
N PHE A 439 -0.07 -5.65 9.62
CA PHE A 439 -1.24 -5.45 8.75
C PHE A 439 -0.92 -5.54 7.25
N GLY A 440 0.26 -6.06 6.87
CA GLY A 440 0.59 -6.35 5.47
C GLY A 440 1.01 -5.15 4.62
N ALA A 441 1.42 -4.02 5.22
CA ALA A 441 1.94 -2.87 4.46
C ALA A 441 3.12 -3.26 3.54
N GLY A 442 4.01 -4.14 4.00
CA GLY A 442 5.14 -4.62 3.21
C GLY A 442 4.73 -5.41 1.97
N LYS A 443 3.73 -6.30 2.11
CA LYS A 443 3.13 -7.04 0.99
C LYS A 443 2.49 -6.10 -0.03
N TRP A 444 1.67 -5.16 0.44
CA TRP A 444 1.01 -4.16 -0.42
C TRP A 444 2.01 -3.31 -1.22
N ILE A 445 3.07 -2.79 -0.58
CA ILE A 445 4.10 -2.00 -1.28
C ILE A 445 4.76 -2.84 -2.39
N ARG A 446 5.06 -4.11 -2.14
CA ARG A 446 5.65 -5.01 -3.14
C ARG A 446 4.69 -5.36 -4.28
N GLU A 447 3.41 -5.58 -3.98
CA GLU A 447 2.39 -5.82 -5.02
C GLU A 447 2.25 -4.61 -5.95
N VAL A 448 2.19 -3.41 -5.39
CA VAL A 448 2.15 -2.17 -6.20
C VAL A 448 3.44 -2.00 -7.00
N THR A 449 4.60 -2.25 -6.39
CA THR A 449 5.90 -2.18 -7.09
C THR A 449 5.95 -3.17 -8.26
N SER A 450 5.48 -4.39 -8.05
CA SER A 450 5.39 -5.40 -9.11
C SER A 450 4.43 -4.96 -10.22
N ALA A 451 3.26 -4.41 -9.87
CA ALA A 451 2.32 -3.88 -10.84
C ALA A 451 2.95 -2.76 -11.70
N VAL A 452 3.70 -1.83 -11.10
CA VAL A 452 4.45 -0.78 -11.80
C VAL A 452 5.51 -1.38 -12.73
N GLU A 453 6.25 -2.40 -12.30
CA GLU A 453 7.25 -3.08 -13.14
C GLU A 453 6.63 -3.81 -14.33
N THR A 454 5.44 -4.38 -14.16
CA THR A 454 4.73 -5.11 -15.23
C THR A 454 4.15 -4.20 -16.31
N ARG A 455 4.02 -2.88 -16.08
CA ARG A 455 3.53 -1.92 -17.08
C ARG A 455 4.37 -1.88 -18.36
N VAL A 456 5.67 -2.15 -18.24
CA VAL A 456 6.58 -2.29 -19.40
C VAL A 456 7.23 -3.65 -19.35
N THR A 457 6.63 -4.59 -20.09
CA THR A 457 7.14 -5.95 -20.15
C THR A 457 8.53 -6.01 -20.82
N PRO A 458 9.36 -7.03 -20.52
CA PRO A 458 10.63 -7.23 -21.21
C PRO A 458 10.48 -7.32 -22.74
N GLU A 459 9.36 -7.86 -23.20
CA GLU A 459 9.01 -7.97 -24.62
C GLU A 459 8.74 -6.60 -25.24
N MET A 460 7.96 -5.75 -24.57
CA MET A 460 7.75 -4.35 -24.99
C MET A 460 9.08 -3.60 -25.06
N ARG A 461 9.99 -3.77 -24.09
CA ARG A 461 11.32 -3.14 -24.14
C ARG A 461 12.11 -3.59 -25.35
N ARG A 462 12.16 -4.91 -25.60
CA ARG A 462 12.89 -5.49 -26.71
C ARG A 462 12.32 -5.03 -28.05
N PHE A 463 10.99 -5.07 -28.21
CA PHE A 463 10.31 -4.61 -29.41
C PHE A 463 10.56 -3.11 -29.64
N ALA A 464 10.44 -2.31 -28.58
CA ALA A 464 10.60 -0.86 -28.68
C ALA A 464 12.01 -0.46 -29.13
N GLN A 465 13.03 -1.06 -28.50
CA GLN A 465 14.43 -0.80 -28.80
C GLN A 465 14.88 -1.33 -30.17
N ALA A 466 14.40 -2.51 -30.56
CA ALA A 466 14.82 -3.15 -31.80
C ALA A 466 14.11 -2.59 -33.04
N THR A 467 12.82 -2.25 -32.93
CA THR A 467 11.98 -1.98 -34.11
C THR A 467 11.25 -0.65 -33.99
N LEU A 468 10.50 -0.44 -32.90
CA LEU A 468 9.53 0.65 -32.83
C LEU A 468 10.16 2.03 -32.96
N PHE A 469 11.22 2.32 -32.20
CA PHE A 469 11.84 3.65 -32.25
C PHE A 469 12.44 3.94 -33.62
N GLN A 470 13.02 2.94 -34.29
CA GLN A 470 13.58 3.10 -35.63
C GLN A 470 12.49 3.36 -36.66
N ALA A 471 11.39 2.58 -36.61
CA ALA A 471 10.24 2.78 -37.48
C ALA A 471 9.62 4.17 -37.27
N LEU A 472 9.37 4.57 -36.03
CA LEU A 472 8.77 5.87 -35.72
C LEU A 472 9.63 7.04 -36.20
N ILE A 473 10.95 6.96 -36.03
CA ILE A 473 11.88 8.00 -36.51
C ILE A 473 11.92 8.06 -38.04
N ALA A 474 11.99 6.90 -38.71
CA ALA A 474 12.04 6.83 -40.16
C ALA A 474 10.78 7.40 -40.81
N GLU A 475 9.60 7.00 -40.32
CA GLU A 475 8.31 7.42 -40.87
C GLU A 475 8.03 8.89 -40.56
N ALA A 476 8.35 9.38 -39.36
CA ALA A 476 8.20 10.80 -39.03
C ALA A 476 9.11 11.69 -39.88
N HIS A 477 10.35 11.25 -40.13
CA HIS A 477 11.25 11.94 -41.05
C HIS A 477 10.72 11.93 -42.49
N SER A 478 10.12 10.82 -42.95
CA SER A 478 9.53 10.75 -44.29
C SER A 478 8.30 11.66 -44.44
N ALA A 479 7.44 11.73 -43.42
CA ALA A 479 6.19 12.48 -43.47
C ALA A 479 6.38 14.00 -43.34
N SER A 480 7.23 14.45 -42.40
CA SER A 480 7.37 15.88 -42.09
C SER A 480 8.81 16.40 -42.09
N GLY A 481 9.81 15.51 -42.17
CA GLY A 481 11.23 15.86 -41.96
C GLY A 481 11.59 16.14 -40.50
N VAL A 482 10.63 16.08 -39.57
CA VAL A 482 10.83 16.42 -38.16
C VAL A 482 10.89 15.14 -37.33
N LYS A 483 11.87 15.06 -36.42
CA LYS A 483 12.00 13.93 -35.49
C LYS A 483 10.89 13.95 -34.44
N PRO A 484 10.36 12.79 -34.02
CA PRO A 484 9.40 12.71 -32.92
C PRO A 484 9.99 13.31 -31.63
N ARG A 485 9.20 14.13 -30.94
CA ARG A 485 9.62 14.79 -29.70
C ARG A 485 9.06 14.05 -28.49
N PHE A 486 9.94 13.75 -27.53
CA PHE A 486 9.56 13.09 -26.28
C PHE A 486 9.84 14.02 -25.11
N ASP A 487 8.78 14.46 -24.44
CA ASP A 487 8.85 15.33 -23.28
C ASP A 487 8.46 14.52 -22.04
N SER A 488 9.46 14.07 -21.30
CA SER A 488 9.24 13.31 -20.06
C SER A 488 9.09 14.26 -18.87
N TYR A 489 8.17 13.94 -17.98
CA TYR A 489 7.95 14.65 -16.72
C TYR A 489 8.00 13.69 -15.55
N THR A 490 8.14 14.23 -14.33
CA THR A 490 8.27 13.44 -13.11
C THR A 490 7.27 13.96 -12.09
N GLU A 491 6.57 13.04 -11.44
CA GLU A 491 5.62 13.35 -10.35
C GLU A 491 5.98 12.45 -9.17
N GLY A 492 6.55 13.04 -8.11
CA GLY A 492 7.17 12.26 -7.03
C GLY A 492 8.37 11.45 -7.54
N ASP A 493 8.30 10.14 -7.41
CA ASP A 493 9.33 9.19 -7.84
C ASP A 493 8.98 8.46 -9.16
N ALA A 494 7.88 8.84 -9.83
CA ALA A 494 7.40 8.22 -11.05
C ALA A 494 7.58 9.12 -12.28
N PHE A 495 7.73 8.49 -13.44
CA PHE A 495 7.97 9.16 -14.71
C PHE A 495 6.77 9.03 -15.64
N GLY A 496 6.34 10.16 -16.21
CA GLY A 496 5.40 10.24 -17.32
C GLY A 496 6.10 10.67 -18.61
N CYS A 497 5.44 10.52 -19.75
CA CYS A 497 6.00 10.96 -21.02
C CYS A 497 4.92 11.40 -22.00
N LYS A 498 5.16 12.55 -22.65
CA LYS A 498 4.40 13.02 -23.80
C LYS A 498 5.21 12.76 -25.06
N LEU A 499 4.54 12.31 -26.12
CA LEU A 499 5.09 12.12 -27.46
C LEU A 499 4.34 13.02 -28.42
N GLU A 500 5.05 13.92 -29.07
CA GLU A 500 4.53 14.75 -30.15
C GLU A 500 5.09 14.28 -31.49
N VAL A 501 4.19 14.03 -32.44
CA VAL A 501 4.54 13.60 -33.80
C VAL A 501 3.92 14.56 -34.80
N THR A 502 4.76 15.15 -35.64
CA THR A 502 4.32 16.05 -36.72
C THR A 502 3.95 15.23 -37.94
N LEU A 503 2.68 15.32 -38.38
CA LEU A 503 2.12 14.53 -39.48
C LEU A 503 2.43 15.12 -40.86
N LYS A 504 2.54 16.45 -40.97
CA LYS A 504 2.72 17.19 -42.23
C LYS A 504 3.77 18.29 -42.09
N PRO A 505 4.47 18.66 -43.17
CA PRO A 505 5.41 19.78 -43.15
C PRO A 505 4.71 21.10 -42.80
N PRO A 506 5.43 22.07 -42.21
CA PRO A 506 4.85 23.33 -41.71
C PRO A 506 4.27 24.23 -42.81
N SER A 507 4.49 23.92 -44.09
CA SER A 507 3.97 24.65 -45.24
C SER A 507 2.48 24.39 -45.52
N GLU A 508 1.90 23.28 -45.05
CA GLU A 508 0.50 22.93 -45.33
C GLU A 508 -0.46 23.35 -44.20
N PRO A 509 -1.61 23.98 -44.48
CA PRO A 509 -2.64 24.26 -43.48
C PRO A 509 -3.38 22.97 -43.07
N GLY A 510 -3.53 22.70 -41.76
CA GLY A 510 -4.19 21.51 -41.21
C GLY A 510 -3.76 21.14 -39.78
N GLU A 511 -4.34 20.09 -39.19
CA GLU A 511 -3.90 19.52 -37.88
C GLU A 511 -2.50 18.90 -38.07
N ARG A 512 -1.47 19.60 -37.58
CA ARG A 512 -0.06 19.28 -37.87
C ARG A 512 0.57 18.32 -36.89
N VAL A 513 0.07 18.22 -35.66
CA VAL A 513 0.75 17.54 -34.56
C VAL A 513 -0.22 16.62 -33.82
N ARG A 514 0.13 15.34 -33.72
CA ARG A 514 -0.54 14.38 -32.85
C ARG A 514 0.23 14.22 -31.55
N ARG A 515 -0.51 14.19 -30.45
CA ARG A 515 0.01 14.07 -29.09
C ARG A 515 -0.46 12.77 -28.45
N TYR A 516 0.47 12.08 -27.84
CA TYR A 516 0.22 10.89 -27.04
C TYR A 516 0.81 11.13 -25.65
N GLU A 517 0.14 10.67 -24.61
CA GLU A 517 0.58 10.88 -23.25
C GLU A 517 0.35 9.63 -22.42
N VAL A 518 1.33 9.29 -21.59
CA VAL A 518 1.18 8.32 -20.52
C VAL A 518 1.41 9.01 -19.18
N PRO A 519 0.61 8.69 -18.14
CA PRO A 519 0.72 9.31 -16.83
C PRO A 519 2.05 8.94 -16.15
N ALA A 520 2.38 9.66 -15.07
CA ALA A 520 3.53 9.40 -14.24
C ALA A 520 3.35 8.15 -13.35
N GLU A 521 3.43 6.97 -13.99
CA GLU A 521 3.25 5.66 -13.37
C GLU A 521 4.41 4.69 -13.67
N TYR A 522 5.50 5.19 -14.27
CA TYR A 522 6.63 4.35 -14.69
C TYR A 522 7.83 4.53 -13.77
N ARG A 523 8.54 3.42 -13.51
CA ARG A 523 9.74 3.38 -12.67
C ARG A 523 10.91 4.20 -13.22
N THR A 524 11.05 4.27 -14.56
CA THR A 524 12.17 4.98 -15.21
C THR A 524 11.69 5.84 -16.37
N LYS A 525 12.44 6.90 -16.68
CA LYS A 525 12.21 7.73 -17.88
C LYS A 525 12.22 6.92 -19.18
N ALA A 526 13.08 5.89 -19.26
CA ALA A 526 13.15 5.01 -20.43
C ALA A 526 11.88 4.17 -20.57
N ASP A 527 11.35 3.64 -19.47
CA ASP A 527 10.09 2.89 -19.46
C ASP A 527 8.90 3.77 -19.84
N ALA A 528 8.82 5.00 -19.31
CA ALA A 528 7.77 5.97 -19.71
C ALA A 528 7.83 6.28 -21.21
N LYS A 529 9.03 6.46 -21.77
CA LYS A 529 9.25 6.68 -23.20
C LYS A 529 8.81 5.48 -24.04
N ILE A 530 9.09 4.26 -23.57
CA ILE A 530 8.63 3.02 -24.22
C ILE A 530 7.10 2.93 -24.16
N GLY A 531 6.51 3.21 -22.99
CA GLY A 531 5.07 3.20 -22.77
C GLY A 531 4.34 4.13 -23.74
N VAL A 532 4.77 5.39 -23.85
CA VAL A 532 4.11 6.35 -24.77
C VAL A 532 4.32 5.99 -26.24
N ALA A 533 5.49 5.47 -26.61
CA ALA A 533 5.74 5.03 -27.99
C ALA A 533 4.88 3.81 -28.33
N TYR A 534 4.74 2.87 -27.41
CA TYR A 534 3.92 1.67 -27.59
C TYR A 534 2.43 2.01 -27.65
N LEU A 535 1.96 2.94 -26.81
CA LEU A 535 0.59 3.49 -26.90
C LEU A 535 0.33 4.13 -28.28
N ALA A 536 1.23 4.99 -28.74
CA ALA A 536 1.11 5.63 -30.05
C ALA A 536 1.11 4.60 -31.19
N PHE A 537 1.93 3.55 -31.06
CA PHE A 537 1.96 2.44 -32.00
C PHE A 537 0.64 1.67 -32.05
N GLN A 538 0.05 1.34 -30.90
CA GLN A 538 -1.27 0.70 -30.83
C GLN A 538 -2.38 1.57 -31.44
N GLN A 539 -2.24 2.89 -31.35
CA GLN A 539 -3.14 3.86 -31.97
C GLN A 539 -2.82 4.10 -33.47
N GLY A 540 -1.94 3.31 -34.08
CA GLY A 540 -1.65 3.36 -35.52
C GLY A 540 -0.80 4.55 -35.95
N VAL A 541 0.00 5.16 -35.06
CA VAL A 541 0.81 6.35 -35.41
C VAL A 541 1.73 6.12 -36.62
N ILE A 542 2.24 4.89 -36.79
CA ILE A 542 3.12 4.54 -37.91
C ILE A 542 2.37 4.61 -39.24
N ASP A 543 1.16 4.07 -39.28
CA ASP A 543 0.35 4.08 -40.48
C ASP A 543 -0.22 5.47 -40.78
N LEU A 544 -0.57 6.25 -39.74
CA LEU A 544 -0.91 7.66 -39.88
C LEU A 544 0.24 8.45 -40.52
N LEU A 545 1.48 8.23 -40.11
CA LEU A 545 2.64 8.90 -40.70
C LEU A 545 2.83 8.51 -42.17
N ARG A 546 2.66 7.23 -42.51
CA ARG A 546 2.76 6.73 -43.89
C ARG A 546 1.72 7.33 -44.82
N ASN A 547 0.52 7.55 -44.31
CA ASN A 547 -0.62 8.07 -45.08
C ASN A 547 -0.76 9.60 -44.95
N GLY A 548 0.28 10.31 -44.53
CA GLY A 548 0.27 11.78 -44.45
C GLY A 548 -0.78 12.34 -43.49
N GLY A 549 -1.08 11.61 -42.42
CA GLY A 549 -2.06 11.95 -41.40
C GLY A 549 -3.49 11.47 -41.68
N LEU A 550 -3.74 10.82 -42.82
CA LEU A 550 -5.04 10.23 -43.12
C LEU A 550 -5.20 8.85 -42.47
N PRO A 551 -6.40 8.50 -41.98
CA PRO A 551 -6.66 7.17 -41.45
C PRO A 551 -6.47 6.11 -42.55
N LEU A 552 -6.17 4.88 -42.14
CA LEU A 552 -6.02 3.76 -43.07
C LEU A 552 -7.30 3.58 -43.90
N PRO A 553 -7.21 3.47 -45.23
CA PRO A 553 -8.37 3.16 -46.06
C PRO A 553 -9.09 1.88 -45.59
N PRO A 554 -10.44 1.83 -45.64
CA PRO A 554 -11.19 0.63 -45.27
C PRO A 554 -10.70 -0.60 -46.05
N GLY A 555 -10.37 -1.68 -45.34
CA GLY A 555 -9.91 -2.94 -45.94
C GLY A 555 -8.40 -3.10 -46.07
N GLN A 556 -7.59 -2.07 -45.81
CA GLN A 556 -6.15 -2.23 -45.69
C GLN A 556 -5.81 -2.77 -44.29
N THR A 557 -4.92 -3.74 -44.18
CA THR A 557 -4.44 -4.25 -42.89
C THR A 557 -3.29 -3.38 -42.37
N PRO A 558 -3.25 -3.02 -41.08
CA PRO A 558 -2.11 -2.33 -40.48
C PRO A 558 -0.83 -3.08 -40.79
N ALA A 559 0.21 -2.37 -41.23
CA ALA A 559 1.48 -2.99 -41.58
C ALA A 559 2.14 -3.69 -40.39
N PHE A 560 1.72 -3.31 -39.17
CA PHE A 560 2.12 -3.94 -37.94
C PHE A 560 0.86 -4.37 -37.18
N SER A 561 0.43 -5.62 -37.38
CA SER A 561 -0.64 -6.21 -36.57
C SER A 561 -0.05 -6.80 -35.29
N THR A 562 -0.62 -6.47 -34.14
CA THR A 562 -0.19 -6.97 -32.82
C THR A 562 -0.51 -8.45 -32.60
N ASP A 563 -1.51 -8.97 -33.30
CA ASP A 563 -2.11 -10.28 -33.01
C ASP A 563 -1.33 -11.45 -33.62
N GLY A 564 -0.43 -11.16 -34.56
CA GLY A 564 0.57 -12.10 -35.04
C GLY A 564 1.92 -11.65 -34.54
N GLY A 565 2.38 -12.22 -33.43
CA GLY A 565 3.69 -11.94 -32.84
C GLY A 565 4.75 -11.76 -33.93
N PRO A 566 5.65 -10.76 -33.79
CA PRO A 566 6.28 -10.06 -34.89
C PRO A 566 6.78 -11.03 -35.96
N SER A 567 5.98 -11.20 -37.02
CA SER A 567 6.46 -11.73 -38.28
C SER A 567 7.30 -10.61 -38.90
N LEU A 568 8.45 -10.35 -38.28
CA LEU A 568 9.55 -9.61 -38.86
C LEU A 568 9.97 -10.43 -40.07
N ALA A 569 9.28 -10.21 -41.19
CA ALA A 569 9.82 -10.52 -42.50
C ALA A 569 11.25 -9.98 -42.48
N PRO A 570 12.26 -10.83 -42.70
CA PRO A 570 13.64 -10.49 -42.44
C PRO A 570 13.98 -9.22 -43.20
N ASN A 571 14.33 -8.17 -42.45
CA ASN A 571 14.68 -6.87 -42.98
C ASN A 571 15.65 -7.06 -44.16
N PRO A 572 15.28 -6.73 -45.42
CA PRO A 572 16.11 -6.99 -46.60
C PRO A 572 17.51 -6.36 -46.49
N LEU A 573 17.63 -5.30 -45.69
CA LEU A 573 18.89 -4.61 -45.39
C LEU A 573 19.85 -5.45 -44.52
N ALA A 574 19.35 -6.24 -43.57
CA ALA A 574 20.20 -7.12 -42.76
C ALA A 574 20.72 -8.34 -43.54
N ALA A 575 19.99 -8.75 -44.60
CA ALA A 575 20.45 -9.79 -45.53
C ALA A 575 21.54 -9.28 -46.48
N ALA A 576 21.58 -7.98 -46.78
CA ALA A 576 22.62 -7.35 -47.61
C ALA A 576 23.96 -7.22 -46.86
N GLU A 577 23.96 -6.86 -45.58
CA GLU A 577 25.20 -6.71 -44.79
C GLU A 577 25.91 -8.04 -44.50
N LYS A 578 25.17 -9.14 -44.34
CA LYS A 578 25.75 -10.49 -44.18
C LYS A 578 26.41 -11.02 -45.46
N LYS A 579 26.05 -10.51 -46.65
CA LYS A 579 26.71 -10.85 -47.91
C LYS A 579 27.98 -10.04 -48.18
N ALA A 580 28.07 -8.80 -47.67
CA ALA A 580 29.27 -7.97 -47.81
C ALA A 580 30.43 -8.41 -46.89
N SER A 581 30.13 -8.85 -45.67
CA SER A 581 31.13 -9.28 -44.68
C SER A 581 31.79 -10.63 -45.00
N LYS A 582 31.10 -11.53 -45.71
CA LYS A 582 31.67 -12.83 -46.16
C LYS A 582 32.67 -12.69 -47.32
N LYS A 583 32.64 -11.59 -48.09
CA LYS A 583 33.56 -11.38 -49.23
C LYS A 583 34.92 -10.81 -48.80
N ARG A 584 35.02 -10.20 -47.61
CA ARG A 584 36.27 -9.62 -47.08
C ARG A 584 37.14 -10.60 -46.29
N LYS A 585 36.63 -11.77 -45.90
CA LYS A 585 37.39 -12.76 -45.10
C LYS A 585 38.06 -13.88 -45.93
N LYS A 586 37.83 -13.94 -47.25
CA LYS A 586 38.43 -14.95 -48.15
C LYS A 586 39.71 -14.49 -48.87
N LYS A 587 40.20 -13.25 -48.65
CA LYS A 587 41.39 -12.72 -49.34
C LYS A 587 42.62 -12.50 -48.45
N LYS A 588 42.65 -13.06 -47.23
CA LYS A 588 43.75 -12.89 -46.27
C LYS A 588 44.25 -14.22 -45.69
N ASN A 589 44.32 -15.26 -46.51
CA ASN A 589 44.86 -16.54 -46.06
C ASN A 589 45.62 -17.31 -47.15
N GLU A 590 46.37 -16.60 -47.98
CA GLU A 590 47.46 -17.17 -48.78
C GLU A 590 48.60 -16.17 -48.76
N GLY A 591 49.70 -16.51 -48.07
CA GLY A 591 50.93 -15.74 -48.12
C GLY A 591 51.75 -15.74 -46.84
N ALA A 592 52.81 -16.55 -46.86
CA ALA A 592 54.09 -16.38 -46.17
C ALA A 592 54.23 -16.87 -44.72
N GLU A 593 54.72 -18.11 -44.67
CA GLU A 593 55.56 -18.74 -43.66
C GLU A 593 56.94 -18.04 -43.55
N LEU A 594 57.61 -18.27 -42.41
CA LEU A 594 59.04 -18.11 -42.07
C LEU A 594 59.51 -16.88 -41.24
N GLU A 595 60.06 -17.25 -40.08
CA GLU A 595 61.13 -16.67 -39.25
C GLU A 595 60.85 -15.56 -38.20
N GLY A 596 61.07 -15.95 -36.92
CA GLY A 596 62.01 -15.27 -36.03
C GLY A 596 61.45 -14.26 -35.00
N PRO A 597 61.71 -14.42 -33.68
CA PRO A 597 61.29 -13.47 -32.65
C PRO A 597 62.38 -12.44 -32.34
N PRO A 598 62.01 -11.22 -31.89
CA PRO A 598 62.90 -10.54 -30.95
C PRO A 598 62.21 -9.81 -29.78
N ALA A 599 62.75 -10.13 -28.60
CA ALA A 599 63.39 -9.24 -27.64
C ALA A 599 62.70 -7.94 -27.14
N LYS A 600 62.60 -7.92 -25.81
CA LYS A 600 62.42 -6.77 -24.91
C LYS A 600 63.42 -5.65 -25.21
N LYS A 601 62.95 -4.40 -25.20
CA LYS A 601 63.79 -3.19 -25.09
C LYS A 601 63.37 -2.37 -23.88
N GLN A 602 64.33 -2.25 -22.96
CA GLN A 602 64.43 -1.20 -21.94
C GLN A 602 64.69 0.16 -22.60
N LYS A 603 64.28 1.25 -21.95
CA LYS A 603 65.00 2.52 -22.06
C LYS A 603 64.93 3.32 -20.75
N SER A 604 66.13 3.54 -20.21
CA SER A 604 66.62 4.59 -19.29
C SER A 604 65.95 5.97 -19.48
N GLY A 605 65.83 6.87 -18.51
CA GLY A 605 66.57 7.08 -17.26
C GLY A 605 67.14 8.51 -17.25
N SER A 606 66.95 9.29 -16.18
CA SER A 606 67.88 10.36 -15.77
C SER A 606 67.58 10.87 -14.35
N THR A 607 68.65 11.14 -13.64
CA THR A 607 68.81 11.28 -12.19
C THR A 607 69.16 12.72 -11.82
N SER A 608 68.70 13.24 -10.68
CA SER A 608 69.51 14.08 -9.76
C SER A 608 68.81 14.28 -8.40
N LEU A 609 69.62 14.22 -7.33
CA LEU A 609 69.33 14.45 -5.90
C LEU A 609 69.98 15.80 -5.45
N PRO A 610 70.11 16.12 -4.14
CA PRO A 610 69.19 16.81 -3.20
C PRO A 610 69.91 18.10 -2.63
N PRO A 611 69.70 18.71 -1.42
CA PRO A 611 69.04 18.25 -0.17
C PRO A 611 68.18 19.29 0.63
N GLU A 612 67.58 18.76 1.72
CA GLU A 612 67.65 19.26 3.11
C GLU A 612 66.37 19.68 3.87
N ALA A 613 66.34 19.23 5.14
CA ALA A 613 65.66 19.76 6.34
C ALA A 613 64.15 19.51 6.60
N GLY A 614 63.87 18.40 7.30
CA GLY A 614 63.42 18.40 8.71
C GLY A 614 62.04 18.96 9.12
N ARG A 615 61.16 18.08 9.62
CA ARG A 615 60.62 18.13 11.02
C ARG A 615 59.66 16.97 11.31
N GLN A 616 60.07 16.12 12.24
CA GLN A 616 59.21 15.22 13.01
C GLN A 616 58.50 16.01 14.12
N ARG A 617 57.27 15.62 14.47
CA ARG A 617 56.87 15.52 15.88
C ARG A 617 55.83 14.43 16.08
N VAL A 618 56.14 13.59 17.06
CA VAL A 618 55.45 12.40 17.54
C VAL A 618 54.85 12.71 18.91
N GLY A 619 53.70 12.10 19.21
CA GLY A 619 53.24 11.76 20.56
C GLY A 619 52.50 12.86 21.32
N SER A 620 51.73 12.59 22.38
CA SER A 620 51.23 11.35 22.99
C SER A 620 50.57 11.79 24.32
N CYS A 621 49.31 11.39 24.54
CA CYS A 621 48.66 10.97 25.80
C CYS A 621 48.50 11.89 27.06
N VAL A 622 47.38 11.59 27.76
CA VAL A 622 47.09 11.59 29.22
C VAL A 622 46.43 12.81 29.91
N ALA A 623 45.13 12.61 30.23
CA ALA A 623 44.37 12.72 31.51
C ALA A 623 44.40 13.92 32.48
N SER A 624 43.23 14.09 33.13
CA SER A 624 42.93 14.63 34.49
C SER A 624 43.01 16.16 34.67
N ALA A 625 42.23 16.88 35.49
CA ALA A 625 41.15 16.61 36.45
C ALA A 625 40.39 17.94 36.76
N GLU A 626 39.30 17.79 37.53
CA GLU A 626 38.50 18.73 38.35
C GLU A 626 39.03 20.16 38.63
N ALA A 627 38.10 21.13 38.62
CA ALA A 627 37.86 22.06 39.76
C ALA A 627 36.57 22.89 39.55
N ASP A 628 35.75 22.91 40.60
CA ASP A 628 34.49 23.64 40.79
C ASP A 628 34.75 24.86 41.74
N PRO A 629 33.76 25.54 42.35
CA PRO A 629 33.22 26.85 41.94
C PRO A 629 33.53 28.01 42.92
N LYS A 630 33.22 29.26 42.53
CA LYS A 630 33.10 30.41 43.47
C LYS A 630 31.92 31.33 43.19
N GLN A 631 30.92 31.18 44.06
CA GLN A 631 30.05 32.14 44.75
C GLN A 631 29.98 33.61 44.30
N SER A 632 28.72 34.05 44.17
CA SER A 632 28.13 35.39 44.29
C SER A 632 28.48 36.12 45.62
N PRO A 633 28.24 37.44 45.81
CA PRO A 633 26.88 37.94 46.11
C PRO A 633 26.50 39.39 45.66
N CYS A 634 25.17 39.57 45.54
CA CYS A 634 24.33 40.75 45.87
C CYS A 634 24.69 42.16 45.37
N SER A 635 23.76 42.80 44.64
CA SER A 635 22.82 43.80 45.19
C SER A 635 22.03 44.61 44.13
N SER A 636 20.71 44.67 44.35
CA SER A 636 19.75 45.80 44.19
C SER A 636 19.52 46.58 42.88
N SER A 637 18.25 47.00 42.76
CA SER A 637 17.58 47.94 41.84
C SER A 637 17.01 47.27 40.57
N GLY A 638 15.73 47.38 40.22
CA GLY A 638 14.72 48.41 40.51
C GLY A 638 14.28 48.98 39.17
N GLY A 639 13.06 48.65 38.70
CA GLY A 639 12.55 49.22 37.45
C GLY A 639 11.44 48.42 36.80
N ALA A 640 10.20 48.67 37.23
CA ALA A 640 9.01 48.29 36.51
C ALA A 640 8.82 49.21 35.30
N CYS A 641 8.59 48.66 34.11
CA CYS A 641 8.04 49.38 32.96
C CYS A 641 6.80 48.63 32.44
N PHE A 642 5.65 49.19 32.78
CA PHE A 642 4.38 48.99 32.08
C PHE A 642 4.52 49.48 30.63
N VAL A 643 4.09 48.69 29.66
CA VAL A 643 3.77 49.19 28.32
C VAL A 643 2.30 48.93 28.05
N GLN A 644 1.51 50.00 28.14
CA GLN A 644 0.17 50.11 27.60
C GLN A 644 0.26 50.15 26.06
N PHE A 645 -0.57 49.36 25.38
CA PHE A 645 -0.98 49.65 24.01
C PHE A 645 -2.50 49.76 23.98
N SER A 646 -2.97 50.94 23.55
CA SER A 646 -4.36 51.23 23.21
C SER A 646 -4.42 51.64 21.74
N PRO A 647 -5.57 51.45 21.06
CA PRO A 647 -5.64 51.20 19.62
C PRO A 647 -5.87 52.49 18.81
N ARG A 648 -5.54 52.44 17.51
CA ARG A 648 -5.98 53.44 16.53
C ARG A 648 -6.72 52.77 15.37
N THR A 649 -8.03 53.00 15.38
CA THR A 649 -8.96 52.99 14.25
C THR A 649 -8.75 54.19 13.32
N GLN A 650 -8.94 53.95 12.01
CA GLN A 650 -9.54 54.78 10.94
C GLN A 650 -8.93 54.37 9.59
N GLN A 651 -9.55 54.46 8.42
CA GLN A 651 -10.94 54.40 7.92
C GLN A 651 -10.80 54.57 6.39
N CYS A 652 -11.58 53.79 5.61
CA CYS A 652 -12.14 54.09 4.28
C CYS A 652 -11.30 54.84 3.21
N TRP A 653 -11.18 54.28 2.00
CA TRP A 653 -12.13 54.42 0.90
C TRP A 653 -12.25 53.10 0.15
#